data_AF-A0AAV2T6V2-F1
#
_entry.id   AF-A0AAV2T6V2-F1
#
_cell.length_a   1.000
_cell.length_b   1.000
_cell.length_c   1.000
_cell.angle_alpha   90.00
_cell.angle_beta   90.00
_cell.angle_gamma   90.00
#
_symmetry.space_group_name_H-M   'P 1'
#
loop_
_entity.id
_entity.type
_entity.pdbx_description
1 polymer ?
#
loop_
_entity_poly.entity_id
_entity_poly.type
_entity_poly.pdbx_seq_one_letter_code
_entity_poly.pdbx_strand_id
1 'polypeptide(L)'
;MASHPMVTRSSSFGTAQQPIITERGANCLCVYRTRNENESCIGLELFVNLPDDHTARICFRRPCTETVSSFLARLNTSLNKRLLSFPRKKSQNASNWELKTKKCALVGARILHISAHPDSTHQDIDQNATLEEVLLLKSAVEGRGMAKGRKLLCLHFEPGGETQCPLVFHPARILRCRLITVPMIGCPVVPLIESENACLRKSTFRWFIGKSGNWGEQYIHEGFIFTPCPDQIGCDLRLQICIRNASGEVGIPFGDENTFGAFGQPVRCKWIIQPGPVQNFITERNDNADVRTPADNVRIVSYNILADLYASLPDAKSIIFRHCPLNYLNHAYRLPLILRELISYRADFICLQEVDCGIFEYYLQPALEYGSGMAGIFLEKGLVTTNTGNPLKPSASTKGKGEGCALFYKSSRFELLQDCSLPSMVAYAIETPELHDTVLKVQNNLDRPYPSSPKHFPSDRKADYRKSFNHCFVAGLFNVLHLKKDQEVVQISADSRRLLLVGNTHFYFHPCADEIRCVQARAVLHRVCSVLTGCSVLSQFPISVILAGDINQSPDGPAYKVLVSEVTAENNVHLHLRSAYKYNPSEFTSWVPGFQMPLDVVLYDSHSGLNCVQTLPLFSEEQIKYYLCNDRAVIWKCSAPRADILKENDIFALPNAQFPSDHVALVVDFSWLSSH
;
A
#
# COMPACT_ATOMS: atom_id res chain seq x y z
N MET A 1 30.78 -15.15 -32.83
CA MET A 1 30.08 -14.13 -33.65
C MET A 1 28.59 -14.42 -33.59
N ALA A 2 27.84 -13.51 -33.00
CA ALA A 2 26.43 -13.67 -32.67
C ALA A 2 25.56 -13.64 -33.95
N SER A 3 24.77 -14.68 -34.17
CA SER A 3 23.76 -14.71 -35.23
C SER A 3 22.44 -14.19 -34.68
N HIS A 4 22.06 -12.99 -35.13
CA HIS A 4 20.74 -12.41 -34.90
C HIS A 4 19.63 -13.25 -35.56
N PRO A 5 18.48 -13.46 -34.92
CA PRO A 5 17.29 -13.99 -35.60
C PRO A 5 16.60 -12.86 -36.39
N MET A 6 16.39 -13.09 -37.69
CA MET A 6 15.62 -12.22 -38.58
C MET A 6 14.11 -12.29 -38.30
N VAL A 7 13.45 -11.14 -38.40
CA VAL A 7 11.98 -11.00 -38.44
C VAL A 7 11.57 -10.84 -39.91
N THR A 8 10.87 -11.82 -40.48
CA THR A 8 10.24 -11.67 -41.80
C THR A 8 8.76 -11.35 -41.64
N ARG A 9 8.34 -10.18 -42.13
CA ARG A 9 6.95 -9.95 -42.54
C ARG A 9 6.73 -10.72 -43.84
N SER A 10 5.83 -11.69 -43.88
CA SER A 10 5.42 -12.30 -45.14
C SER A 10 4.40 -11.38 -45.82
N SER A 11 4.87 -10.48 -46.67
CA SER A 11 4.12 -10.08 -47.86
C SER A 11 4.29 -11.20 -48.89
N SER A 12 3.17 -11.83 -49.27
CA SER A 12 2.98 -12.66 -50.47
C SER A 12 4.25 -13.14 -51.18
N PHE A 13 4.76 -14.32 -50.81
CA PHE A 13 5.68 -15.08 -51.65
C PHE A 13 5.38 -16.57 -51.53
N GLY A 14 5.15 -17.20 -52.69
CA GLY A 14 5.43 -18.60 -53.00
C GLY A 14 4.70 -19.66 -52.20
N THR A 15 3.83 -20.40 -52.87
CA THR A 15 3.20 -21.66 -52.46
C THR A 15 4.20 -22.70 -51.93
N ALA A 16 4.62 -22.58 -50.67
CA ALA A 16 4.94 -23.72 -49.82
C ALA A 16 3.75 -23.83 -48.86
N GLN A 17 2.96 -24.88 -49.00
CA GLN A 17 1.73 -25.11 -48.24
C GLN A 17 1.95 -24.80 -46.75
N GLN A 18 1.17 -23.87 -46.21
CA GLN A 18 0.95 -23.79 -44.77
C GLN A 18 0.58 -25.21 -44.31
N PRO A 19 1.15 -25.73 -43.21
CA PRO A 19 0.65 -26.98 -42.65
C PRO A 19 -0.83 -26.77 -42.35
N ILE A 20 -1.66 -27.61 -42.98
CA ILE A 20 -3.11 -27.63 -42.82
C ILE A 20 -3.38 -28.11 -41.39
N ILE A 21 -3.29 -27.21 -40.43
CA ILE A 21 -3.65 -27.44 -39.04
C ILE A 21 -4.28 -26.16 -38.53
N THR A 22 -5.48 -25.89 -39.03
CA THR A 22 -6.36 -24.90 -38.42
C THR A 22 -7.76 -25.49 -38.45
N GLU A 23 -8.08 -26.32 -37.46
CA GLU A 23 -9.39 -26.12 -36.86
C GLU A 23 -9.39 -24.67 -36.36
N ARG A 24 -10.28 -23.85 -36.91
CA ARG A 24 -10.42 -22.44 -36.53
C ARG A 24 -10.70 -22.39 -35.02
N GLY A 25 -9.70 -22.00 -34.22
CA GLY A 25 -9.89 -21.70 -32.80
C GLY A 25 -8.80 -22.19 -31.85
N ALA A 26 -8.00 -23.21 -32.21
CA ALA A 26 -7.02 -23.78 -31.29
C ALA A 26 -5.61 -23.16 -31.45
N ASN A 27 -5.00 -22.74 -30.34
CA ASN A 27 -3.58 -22.38 -30.30
C ASN A 27 -2.74 -23.69 -30.37
N CYS A 28 -1.82 -23.80 -31.33
CA CYS A 28 -1.05 -25.04 -31.55
C CYS A 28 0.46 -24.81 -31.43
N LEU A 29 1.15 -25.72 -30.74
CA LEU A 29 2.62 -25.76 -30.65
C LEU A 29 3.13 -26.91 -31.51
N CYS A 30 3.81 -26.57 -32.59
CA CYS A 30 4.43 -27.50 -33.53
C CYS A 30 5.89 -27.74 -33.14
N VAL A 31 6.33 -28.99 -33.04
CA VAL A 31 7.73 -29.35 -32.78
C VAL A 31 8.34 -29.96 -34.02
N TYR A 32 9.58 -29.57 -34.39
CA TYR A 32 10.32 -30.14 -35.53
C TYR A 32 11.83 -30.23 -35.27
N ARG A 33 12.48 -31.22 -35.90
CA ARG A 33 13.95 -31.35 -35.86
C ARG A 33 14.59 -30.36 -36.84
N THR A 34 15.60 -29.63 -36.39
CA THR A 34 16.38 -28.74 -37.27
C THR A 34 17.33 -29.58 -38.14
N ARG A 35 17.49 -29.24 -39.42
CA ARG A 35 18.22 -30.01 -40.46
C ARG A 35 19.72 -30.26 -40.20
N ASN A 36 20.30 -29.81 -39.09
CA ASN A 36 21.70 -30.09 -38.77
C ASN A 36 21.78 -31.42 -38.02
N GLU A 37 22.21 -32.48 -38.70
CA GLU A 37 22.41 -33.82 -38.14
C GLU A 37 23.45 -33.87 -37.00
N ASN A 38 24.25 -32.80 -36.83
CA ASN A 38 25.24 -32.62 -35.77
C ASN A 38 24.77 -31.76 -34.58
N GLU A 39 23.54 -31.21 -34.57
CA GLU A 39 23.03 -30.42 -33.44
C GLU A 39 22.06 -31.26 -32.57
N SER A 40 22.39 -31.41 -31.29
CA SER A 40 21.58 -32.02 -30.22
C SER A 40 20.39 -31.13 -29.82
N CYS A 41 19.72 -30.51 -30.80
CA CYS A 41 18.71 -29.48 -30.58
C CYS A 41 17.44 -29.71 -31.43
N ILE A 42 16.31 -29.26 -30.89
CA ILE A 42 14.97 -29.38 -31.45
C ILE A 42 14.38 -27.97 -31.63
N GLY A 43 13.73 -27.74 -32.77
CA GLY A 43 13.01 -26.51 -33.08
C GLY A 43 11.53 -26.62 -32.70
N LEU A 44 10.95 -25.52 -32.23
CA LEU A 44 9.55 -25.44 -31.82
C LEU A 44 8.93 -24.19 -32.46
N GLU A 45 7.67 -24.25 -32.89
CA GLU A 45 6.91 -23.15 -33.46
C GLU A 45 5.52 -23.11 -32.81
N LEU A 46 5.25 -22.08 -31.99
CA LEU A 46 3.91 -21.80 -31.49
C LEU A 46 3.16 -20.88 -32.44
N PHE A 47 1.92 -21.22 -32.76
CA PHE A 47 0.97 -20.35 -33.43
C PHE A 47 -0.09 -19.89 -32.43
N VAL A 48 -0.21 -18.57 -32.25
CA VAL A 48 -1.16 -17.94 -31.31
C VAL A 48 -2.14 -17.09 -32.09
N ASN A 49 -3.43 -17.37 -31.95
CA ASN A 49 -4.46 -16.51 -32.52
C ASN A 49 -4.67 -15.30 -31.61
N LEU A 50 -4.52 -14.09 -32.17
CA LEU A 50 -4.75 -12.83 -31.48
C LEU A 50 -6.21 -12.37 -31.70
N PRO A 51 -6.78 -11.54 -30.80
CA PRO A 51 -8.17 -11.06 -30.88
C PRO A 51 -8.55 -10.35 -32.19
N ASP A 52 -7.56 -9.86 -32.94
CA ASP A 52 -7.74 -9.13 -34.20
C ASP A 52 -7.73 -10.07 -35.43
N ASP A 53 -8.01 -11.38 -35.28
CA ASP A 53 -7.90 -12.40 -36.34
C ASP A 53 -6.48 -12.57 -36.95
N HIS A 54 -5.45 -12.16 -36.22
CA HIS A 54 -4.05 -12.32 -36.63
C HIS A 54 -3.40 -13.51 -35.92
N THR A 55 -2.71 -14.40 -36.65
CA THR A 55 -1.91 -15.47 -36.03
C THR A 55 -0.45 -15.03 -35.86
N ALA A 56 0.03 -15.01 -34.62
CA ALA A 56 1.44 -14.79 -34.30
C ALA A 56 2.21 -16.12 -34.28
N ARG A 57 3.39 -16.16 -34.93
CA ARG A 57 4.29 -17.32 -34.92
C ARG A 57 5.51 -17.08 -34.02
N ILE A 58 5.77 -17.99 -33.09
CA ILE A 58 6.88 -17.89 -32.12
C ILE A 58 7.78 -19.13 -32.22
N CYS A 59 9.05 -18.94 -32.58
CA CYS A 59 10.00 -20.05 -32.73
C CYS A 59 10.93 -20.22 -31.52
N PHE A 60 11.16 -21.44 -31.04
CA PHE A 60 12.14 -21.79 -29.99
C PHE A 60 13.15 -22.83 -30.49
N ARG A 61 14.30 -22.90 -29.81
CA ARG A 61 15.26 -24.00 -29.91
C ARG A 61 15.53 -24.58 -28.52
N ARG A 62 15.61 -25.90 -28.40
CA ARG A 62 15.80 -26.63 -27.13
C ARG A 62 16.74 -27.81 -27.25
N PRO A 63 17.48 -28.19 -26.19
CA PRO A 63 18.27 -29.42 -26.18
C PRO A 63 17.38 -30.65 -26.34
N CYS A 64 17.81 -31.66 -27.08
CA CYS A 64 17.06 -32.92 -27.23
C CYS A 64 17.01 -33.74 -25.93
N THR A 65 18.01 -33.58 -25.06
CA THR A 65 18.11 -34.26 -23.75
C THR A 65 17.26 -33.62 -22.64
N GLU A 66 16.59 -32.50 -22.91
CA GLU A 66 15.69 -31.86 -21.95
C GLU A 66 14.47 -32.76 -21.70
N THR A 67 14.14 -33.06 -20.43
CA THR A 67 12.91 -33.80 -20.10
C THR A 67 11.66 -33.00 -20.46
N VAL A 68 10.56 -33.66 -20.82
CA VAL A 68 9.27 -33.01 -21.11
C VAL A 68 8.80 -32.10 -19.96
N SER A 69 8.92 -32.56 -18.71
CA SER A 69 8.55 -31.76 -17.52
C SER A 69 9.35 -30.45 -17.42
N SER A 70 10.66 -30.52 -17.61
CA SER A 70 11.55 -29.36 -17.57
C SER A 70 11.30 -28.40 -18.74
N PHE A 71 11.04 -28.93 -19.93
CA PHE A 71 10.62 -28.14 -21.10
C PHE A 71 9.32 -27.40 -20.83
N LEU A 72 8.31 -28.08 -20.29
CA LEU A 72 7.01 -27.52 -19.94
C LEU A 72 7.11 -26.37 -18.95
N ALA A 73 7.87 -26.56 -17.88
CA ALA A 73 8.13 -25.50 -16.89
C ALA A 73 8.77 -24.26 -17.54
N ARG A 74 9.66 -24.45 -18.52
CA ARG A 74 10.35 -23.38 -19.27
C ARG A 74 9.63 -22.88 -20.52
N LEU A 75 8.57 -23.55 -20.96
CA LEU A 75 7.81 -23.16 -22.15
C LEU A 75 7.04 -21.87 -21.86
N ASN A 76 6.32 -21.83 -20.73
CA ASN A 76 5.63 -20.63 -20.24
C ASN A 76 6.58 -19.44 -20.13
N THR A 77 7.74 -19.67 -19.53
CA THR A 77 8.84 -18.70 -19.42
C THR A 77 9.19 -18.05 -20.76
N SER A 78 9.49 -18.88 -21.76
CA SER A 78 10.04 -18.41 -23.03
C SER A 78 8.97 -17.80 -23.92
N LEU A 79 7.73 -18.24 -23.76
CA LEU A 79 6.57 -17.62 -24.39
C LEU A 79 6.29 -16.25 -23.79
N ASN A 80 6.23 -16.15 -22.46
CA ASN A 80 6.04 -14.89 -21.75
C ASN A 80 7.14 -13.88 -22.10
N LYS A 81 8.40 -14.32 -22.16
CA LYS A 81 9.52 -13.51 -22.65
C LYS A 81 9.25 -12.92 -24.04
N ARG A 82 8.84 -13.76 -24.99
CA ARG A 82 8.65 -13.33 -26.39
C ARG A 82 7.44 -12.40 -26.51
N LEU A 83 6.33 -12.72 -25.85
CA LEU A 83 5.09 -11.93 -25.85
C LEU A 83 5.26 -10.56 -25.18
N LEU A 84 6.04 -10.46 -24.10
CA LEU A 84 6.33 -9.19 -23.44
C LEU A 84 7.33 -8.32 -24.24
N SER A 85 8.14 -8.91 -25.12
CA SER A 85 9.14 -8.21 -25.92
C SER A 85 8.62 -7.60 -27.23
N PHE A 86 7.33 -7.78 -27.58
CA PHE A 86 6.77 -7.20 -28.82
C PHE A 86 6.84 -5.66 -28.79
N PRO A 87 7.48 -5.01 -29.78
CA PRO A 87 7.69 -3.57 -29.75
C PRO A 87 6.37 -2.80 -29.85
N ARG A 88 6.22 -1.76 -28.99
CA ARG A 88 5.18 -0.74 -29.11
C ARG A 88 5.35 0.00 -30.43
N LYS A 89 4.52 -0.28 -31.43
CA LYS A 89 4.46 0.59 -32.60
C LYS A 89 3.78 1.89 -32.21
N LYS A 90 4.53 3.00 -32.22
CA LYS A 90 3.93 4.33 -32.42
C LYS A 90 3.45 4.37 -33.88
N SER A 91 2.16 4.21 -34.11
CA SER A 91 1.59 4.48 -35.43
C SER A 91 1.52 6.00 -35.61
N GLN A 92 2.31 6.54 -36.54
CA GLN A 92 2.07 7.87 -37.11
C GLN A 92 1.15 7.65 -38.32
N ASN A 93 -0.02 8.26 -38.29
CA ASN A 93 -1.09 8.25 -39.31
C ASN A 93 -2.06 7.05 -39.26
N ALA A 94 -3.16 7.23 -38.53
CA ALA A 94 -4.53 7.08 -39.05
C ALA A 94 -5.54 7.15 -37.89
N SER A 95 -6.61 7.90 -38.13
CA SER A 95 -7.79 8.10 -37.29
C SER A 95 -8.42 6.81 -36.74
N ASN A 96 -8.76 6.83 -35.44
CA ASN A 96 -9.72 5.99 -34.74
C ASN A 96 -9.51 4.46 -34.72
N TRP A 97 -8.35 4.01 -34.23
CA TRP A 97 -8.23 2.80 -33.41
C TRP A 97 -6.86 2.78 -32.71
N GLU A 98 -6.73 3.52 -31.61
CA GLU A 98 -5.64 3.27 -30.67
C GLU A 98 -5.89 1.93 -29.96
N LEU A 99 -5.42 0.82 -30.55
CA LEU A 99 -5.24 -0.44 -29.81
C LEU A 99 -4.07 -0.23 -28.82
N LYS A 100 -4.39 0.39 -27.68
CA LYS A 100 -3.45 0.93 -26.69
C LYS A 100 -2.76 -0.12 -25.83
N THR A 101 -3.07 -1.42 -25.93
CA THR A 101 -2.54 -2.42 -24.99
C THR A 101 -2.38 -3.82 -25.60
N LYS A 102 -1.15 -4.34 -25.61
CA LYS A 102 -0.88 -5.79 -25.74
C LYS A 102 0.09 -6.23 -24.65
N LYS A 103 -0.32 -6.15 -23.38
CA LYS A 103 0.30 -6.91 -22.29
C LYS A 103 -0.48 -8.21 -22.17
N CYS A 104 0.02 -9.30 -22.75
CA CYS A 104 -0.57 -10.63 -22.62
C CYS A 104 0.48 -11.63 -22.11
N ALA A 105 0.02 -12.63 -21.35
CA ALA A 105 0.87 -13.74 -20.90
C ALA A 105 0.11 -15.06 -21.02
N LEU A 106 0.87 -16.13 -21.22
CA LEU A 106 0.38 -17.48 -21.17
C LEU A 106 0.40 -17.94 -19.70
N VAL A 107 -0.77 -18.30 -19.17
CA VAL A 107 -0.93 -18.74 -17.78
C VAL A 107 -1.31 -20.23 -17.75
N GLY A 108 -0.64 -21.01 -16.90
CA GLY A 108 -1.12 -22.35 -16.55
C GLY A 108 -1.01 -23.44 -17.62
N ALA A 109 -0.12 -23.32 -18.61
CA ALA A 109 -0.01 -24.33 -19.66
C ALA A 109 0.26 -25.74 -19.09
N ARG A 110 -0.59 -26.68 -19.47
CA ARG A 110 -0.42 -28.12 -19.27
C ARG A 110 -0.49 -28.78 -20.65
N ILE A 111 0.51 -29.57 -21.00
CA ILE A 111 0.39 -30.45 -22.17
C ILE A 111 -0.38 -31.68 -21.69
N LEU A 112 -1.48 -31.99 -22.36
CA LEU A 112 -2.28 -33.19 -22.06
C LEU A 112 -1.89 -34.34 -22.99
N HIS A 113 -1.72 -34.08 -24.30
CA HIS A 113 -1.41 -35.14 -25.27
C HIS A 113 -0.47 -34.69 -26.39
N ILE A 114 0.23 -35.67 -26.96
CA ILE A 114 1.03 -35.56 -28.19
C ILE A 114 0.32 -36.30 -29.32
N SER A 115 0.21 -35.67 -30.48
CA SER A 115 -0.19 -36.36 -31.70
C SER A 115 0.81 -36.07 -32.83
N ALA A 116 1.09 -37.10 -33.63
CA ALA A 116 1.91 -36.94 -34.83
C ALA A 116 1.10 -36.38 -36.01
N HIS A 117 -0.24 -36.46 -35.94
CA HIS A 117 -1.18 -35.99 -36.94
C HIS A 117 -2.47 -35.47 -36.26
N PRO A 118 -3.09 -34.38 -36.75
CA PRO A 118 -4.35 -33.84 -36.18
C PRO A 118 -5.45 -34.89 -35.93
N ASP A 119 -5.48 -35.95 -36.74
CA ASP A 119 -6.46 -37.04 -36.69
C ASP A 119 -5.95 -38.34 -35.99
N SER A 120 -4.79 -38.30 -35.33
CA SER A 120 -4.21 -39.47 -34.65
C SER A 120 -4.68 -39.60 -33.19
N THR A 121 -4.74 -40.84 -32.68
CA THR A 121 -5.15 -41.11 -31.30
C THR A 121 -4.19 -40.48 -30.29
N HIS A 122 -4.76 -39.76 -29.31
CA HIS A 122 -4.03 -39.12 -28.23
C HIS A 122 -3.30 -40.16 -27.36
N GLN A 123 -2.02 -39.93 -27.07
CA GLN A 123 -1.24 -40.73 -26.11
C GLN A 123 -0.82 -39.87 -24.91
N ASP A 124 -0.87 -40.46 -23.71
CA ASP A 124 -0.34 -39.87 -22.48
C ASP A 124 1.19 -39.81 -22.53
N ILE A 125 1.75 -38.74 -21.97
CA ILE A 125 3.19 -38.45 -22.02
C ILE A 125 3.83 -38.78 -20.68
N ASP A 126 4.87 -39.62 -20.70
CA ASP A 126 5.77 -39.71 -19.57
C ASP A 126 6.55 -38.39 -19.43
N GLN A 127 6.24 -37.64 -18.37
CA GLN A 127 6.85 -36.33 -18.13
C GLN A 127 8.35 -36.42 -17.81
N ASN A 128 8.86 -37.59 -17.43
CA ASN A 128 10.27 -37.83 -17.12
C ASN A 128 11.08 -38.19 -18.36
N ALA A 129 10.43 -38.57 -19.47
CA ALA A 129 11.11 -38.85 -20.73
C ALA A 129 11.74 -37.57 -21.32
N THR A 130 12.84 -37.75 -22.04
CA THR A 130 13.51 -36.68 -22.80
C THR A 130 12.68 -36.29 -24.02
N LEU A 131 12.82 -35.03 -24.46
CA LEU A 131 12.26 -34.56 -25.72
C LEU A 131 12.71 -35.47 -26.88
N GLU A 132 13.92 -36.02 -26.82
CA GLU A 132 14.41 -36.98 -27.79
C GLU A 132 13.60 -38.29 -27.81
N GLU A 133 13.40 -38.94 -26.66
CA GLU A 133 12.63 -40.20 -26.56
C GLU A 133 11.19 -40.03 -27.03
N VAL A 134 10.58 -38.89 -26.73
CA VAL A 134 9.20 -38.58 -27.09
C VAL A 134 9.05 -38.16 -28.56
N LEU A 135 10.05 -37.48 -29.13
CA LEU A 135 9.99 -36.92 -30.49
C LEU A 135 10.71 -37.76 -31.56
N LEU A 136 11.54 -38.74 -31.18
CA LEU A 136 12.24 -39.65 -32.10
C LEU A 136 11.55 -40.99 -32.31
N LEU A 137 10.36 -41.22 -31.74
CA LEU A 137 9.55 -42.40 -32.05
C LEU A 137 9.43 -42.61 -33.57
N LYS A 138 9.70 -43.84 -34.01
CA LYS A 138 9.73 -44.25 -35.42
C LYS A 138 8.40 -44.09 -36.15
N SER A 139 7.31 -43.76 -35.43
CA SER A 139 5.94 -43.57 -35.94
C SER A 139 5.63 -42.16 -36.46
N ALA A 140 6.53 -41.18 -36.32
CA ALA A 140 6.28 -39.81 -36.78
C ALA A 140 6.37 -39.71 -38.33
N VAL A 141 5.21 -39.63 -38.98
CA VAL A 141 5.04 -39.54 -40.44
C VAL A 141 5.47 -38.15 -40.96
N GLU A 142 6.10 -38.10 -42.13
CA GLU A 142 6.34 -36.85 -42.86
C GLU A 142 4.99 -36.22 -43.26
N GLY A 143 4.60 -35.12 -42.64
CA GLY A 143 3.35 -34.43 -42.97
C GLY A 143 3.31 -33.95 -44.42
N ARG A 144 2.20 -34.16 -45.14
CA ARG A 144 2.02 -33.66 -46.50
C ARG A 144 2.17 -32.13 -46.52
N GLY A 145 3.06 -31.62 -47.38
CA GLY A 145 3.32 -30.18 -47.53
C GLY A 145 4.50 -29.64 -46.72
N MET A 146 5.15 -30.45 -45.87
CA MET A 146 6.36 -30.03 -45.16
C MET A 146 7.64 -30.31 -45.96
N ALA A 147 8.63 -29.41 -45.88
CA ALA A 147 9.94 -29.62 -46.49
C ALA A 147 10.63 -30.88 -45.91
N LYS A 148 11.21 -31.73 -46.79
CA LYS A 148 11.95 -32.97 -46.44
C LYS A 148 12.74 -32.86 -45.13
N GLY A 149 12.48 -33.77 -44.18
CA GLY A 149 13.18 -33.85 -42.88
C GLY A 149 12.52 -33.15 -41.68
N ARG A 150 11.31 -32.59 -41.82
CA ARG A 150 10.54 -32.05 -40.69
C ARG A 150 9.53 -33.09 -40.19
N LYS A 151 9.70 -33.56 -38.95
CA LYS A 151 8.66 -34.28 -38.20
C LYS A 151 7.77 -33.25 -37.52
N LEU A 152 6.45 -33.46 -37.54
CA LEU A 152 5.48 -32.60 -36.91
C LEU A 152 4.99 -33.29 -35.64
N LEU A 153 5.07 -32.59 -34.53
CA LEU A 153 4.41 -32.99 -33.30
C LEU A 153 3.45 -31.89 -32.89
N CYS A 154 2.16 -32.22 -32.80
CA CYS A 154 1.13 -31.31 -32.35
C CYS A 154 0.88 -31.55 -30.87
N LEU A 155 1.12 -30.53 -30.07
CA LEU A 155 0.71 -30.50 -28.68
C LEU A 155 -0.70 -29.92 -28.62
N HIS A 156 -1.66 -30.78 -28.30
CA HIS A 156 -3.05 -30.39 -28.15
C HIS A 156 -3.29 -29.95 -26.70
N PHE A 157 -3.80 -28.74 -26.56
CA PHE A 157 -4.46 -28.27 -25.35
C PHE A 157 -5.95 -28.54 -25.59
N GLU A 158 -6.61 -29.34 -24.74
CA GLU A 158 -7.92 -29.95 -25.00
C GLU A 158 -8.96 -29.00 -25.64
N PRO A 159 -9.71 -29.46 -26.66
CA PRO A 159 -11.00 -28.88 -27.00
C PRO A 159 -12.08 -29.58 -26.17
N GLY A 160 -12.47 -29.03 -25.01
CA GLY A 160 -13.71 -29.48 -24.36
C GLY A 160 -13.85 -29.45 -22.84
N GLY A 161 -12.80 -29.18 -22.04
CA GLY A 161 -12.95 -29.09 -20.58
C GLY A 161 -11.95 -28.16 -19.92
N GLU A 162 -12.41 -27.00 -19.43
CA GLU A 162 -11.80 -25.99 -18.52
C GLU A 162 -10.27 -25.74 -18.47
N THR A 163 -9.45 -26.31 -19.35
CA THR A 163 -7.99 -26.13 -19.38
C THR A 163 -7.55 -25.66 -20.76
N GLN A 164 -8.09 -24.49 -21.14
CA GLN A 164 -7.50 -23.69 -22.18
C GLN A 164 -6.16 -23.16 -21.69
N CYS A 165 -5.18 -23.05 -22.58
CA CYS A 165 -3.96 -22.29 -22.37
C CYS A 165 -4.32 -20.81 -22.60
N PRO A 166 -4.86 -20.07 -21.62
CA PRO A 166 -5.56 -18.83 -21.89
C PRO A 166 -4.49 -17.78 -22.13
N LEU A 167 -4.57 -17.10 -23.27
CA LEU A 167 -3.84 -15.87 -23.45
C LEU A 167 -4.50 -14.83 -22.54
N VAL A 168 -3.94 -14.63 -21.35
CA VAL A 168 -4.49 -13.68 -20.38
C VAL A 168 -4.00 -12.28 -20.76
N PHE A 169 -4.94 -11.44 -21.17
CA PHE A 169 -4.70 -10.00 -21.33
C PHE A 169 -4.68 -9.34 -19.96
N HIS A 170 -3.73 -8.44 -19.76
CA HIS A 170 -3.58 -7.72 -18.49
C HIS A 170 -3.41 -8.67 -17.28
N PRO A 171 -2.49 -9.65 -17.34
CA PRO A 171 -2.34 -10.64 -16.29
C PRO A 171 -1.92 -10.00 -14.97
N ALA A 172 -2.32 -10.62 -13.85
CA ALA A 172 -1.80 -10.28 -12.53
C ALA A 172 -0.27 -10.42 -12.53
N ARG A 173 0.45 -9.42 -12.03
CA ARG A 173 1.91 -9.48 -11.95
C ARG A 173 2.46 -8.54 -10.89
N ILE A 174 3.62 -8.90 -10.35
CA ILE A 174 4.38 -8.05 -9.44
C ILE A 174 5.38 -7.24 -10.25
N LEU A 175 5.33 -5.91 -10.14
CA LEU A 175 6.30 -5.00 -10.74
C LEU A 175 7.54 -4.86 -9.86
N ARG A 176 7.31 -4.76 -8.54
CA ARG A 176 8.37 -4.61 -7.54
C ARG A 176 7.96 -5.31 -6.26
N CYS A 177 8.88 -6.09 -5.68
CA CYS A 177 8.71 -6.64 -4.34
C CYS A 177 9.99 -6.50 -3.53
N ARG A 178 9.90 -6.00 -2.30
CA ARG A 178 11.05 -5.82 -1.39
C ARG A 178 10.64 -6.09 0.06
N LEU A 179 11.51 -6.73 0.82
CA LEU A 179 11.43 -6.78 2.28
C LEU A 179 12.22 -5.58 2.83
N ILE A 180 11.52 -4.50 3.14
CA ILE A 180 12.13 -3.18 3.43
C ILE A 180 12.35 -2.93 4.93
N THR A 181 11.90 -3.81 5.81
CA THR A 181 11.96 -3.64 7.25
C THR A 181 12.91 -4.62 7.93
N VAL A 182 13.40 -4.24 9.11
CA VAL A 182 14.17 -5.12 9.99
C VAL A 182 13.21 -6.14 10.60
N PRO A 183 13.40 -7.45 10.36
CA PRO A 183 12.54 -8.47 10.97
C PRO A 183 12.90 -8.61 12.45
N MET A 184 11.96 -8.26 13.31
CA MET A 184 12.11 -8.27 14.76
C MET A 184 11.12 -9.23 15.41
N ILE A 185 11.53 -9.89 16.50
CA ILE A 185 10.64 -10.79 17.24
C ILE A 185 9.37 -10.05 17.69
N GLY A 186 8.21 -10.67 17.42
CA GLY A 186 6.91 -10.13 17.77
C GLY A 186 6.46 -8.93 16.92
N CYS A 187 7.23 -8.51 15.90
CA CYS A 187 6.82 -7.46 14.96
C CYS A 187 6.41 -8.08 13.61
N PRO A 188 5.33 -7.60 12.99
CA PRO A 188 4.90 -8.07 11.68
C PRO A 188 5.91 -7.68 10.59
N VAL A 189 6.27 -8.66 9.76
CA VAL A 189 7.06 -8.50 8.55
C VAL A 189 6.11 -8.66 7.37
N VAL A 190 6.05 -7.63 6.53
CA VAL A 190 5.21 -7.59 5.33
C VAL A 190 6.06 -7.15 4.14
N PRO A 191 5.80 -7.68 2.94
CA PRO A 191 6.49 -7.25 1.74
C PRO A 191 5.93 -5.92 1.22
N LEU A 192 6.81 -5.02 0.80
CA LEU A 192 6.42 -3.87 -0.02
C LEU A 192 6.20 -4.36 -1.45
N ILE A 193 4.97 -4.35 -1.93
CA ILE A 193 4.58 -4.89 -3.24
C ILE A 193 3.89 -3.84 -4.10
N GLU A 194 4.48 -3.58 -5.26
CA GLU A 194 3.86 -2.86 -6.37
C GLU A 194 3.43 -3.89 -7.42
N SER A 195 2.15 -3.89 -7.79
CA SER A 195 1.57 -4.92 -8.67
C SER A 195 0.51 -4.35 -9.61
N GLU A 196 0.28 -5.05 -10.73
CA GLU A 196 -0.80 -4.74 -11.69
C GLU A 196 -1.79 -5.90 -11.73
N ASN A 197 -3.10 -5.60 -11.72
CA ASN A 197 -4.21 -6.56 -11.84
C ASN A 197 -4.15 -7.74 -10.86
N ALA A 198 -3.43 -7.58 -9.75
CA ALA A 198 -3.25 -8.61 -8.75
C ALA A 198 -4.22 -8.41 -7.58
N CYS A 199 -4.67 -9.51 -7.01
CA CYS A 199 -5.38 -9.55 -5.74
C CYS A 199 -4.47 -10.19 -4.70
N LEU A 200 -3.88 -9.38 -3.83
CA LEU A 200 -2.96 -9.87 -2.80
C LEU A 200 -3.67 -10.83 -1.84
N ARG A 201 -4.94 -10.58 -1.47
CA ARG A 201 -5.70 -11.50 -0.59
C ARG A 201 -5.87 -12.91 -1.16
N LYS A 202 -6.05 -13.03 -2.49
CA LYS A 202 -6.17 -14.34 -3.15
C LYS A 202 -4.81 -14.97 -3.45
N SER A 203 -3.71 -14.22 -3.36
CA SER A 203 -2.35 -14.68 -3.65
C SER A 203 -1.76 -15.49 -2.49
N THR A 204 -0.77 -16.32 -2.79
CA THR A 204 -0.10 -17.18 -1.80
C THR A 204 1.29 -16.64 -1.48
N PHE A 205 1.63 -16.55 -0.20
CA PHE A 205 2.90 -16.03 0.31
C PHE A 205 3.55 -17.07 1.21
N ARG A 206 4.76 -17.51 0.89
CA ARG A 206 5.47 -18.56 1.64
C ARG A 206 6.79 -18.04 2.17
N TRP A 207 6.94 -18.10 3.49
CA TRP A 207 8.11 -17.60 4.20
C TRP A 207 9.04 -18.74 4.58
N PHE A 208 10.33 -18.51 4.40
CA PHE A 208 11.37 -19.47 4.73
C PHE A 208 12.44 -18.78 5.57
N ILE A 209 12.98 -19.54 6.51
CA ILE A 209 14.17 -19.15 7.26
C ILE A 209 15.36 -20.01 6.87
N GLY A 210 16.55 -19.44 6.99
CA GLY A 210 17.81 -20.14 6.77
C GLY A 210 18.85 -19.80 7.83
N LYS A 211 19.88 -20.62 7.96
CA LYS A 211 21.05 -20.33 8.80
C LYS A 211 22.28 -20.24 7.92
N SER A 212 22.92 -19.07 7.90
CA SER A 212 24.14 -18.81 7.11
C SER A 212 23.99 -19.21 5.63
N GLY A 213 22.84 -18.88 5.03
CA GLY A 213 22.54 -19.22 3.64
C GLY A 213 22.14 -20.67 3.37
N ASN A 214 22.10 -21.55 4.39
CA ASN A 214 21.49 -22.88 4.27
C ASN A 214 19.96 -22.77 4.49
N TRP A 215 19.19 -23.10 3.47
CA TRP A 215 17.73 -22.92 3.46
C TRP A 215 17.02 -24.26 3.57
N GLY A 216 15.99 -24.34 4.42
CA GLY A 216 15.09 -25.48 4.42
C GLY A 216 14.29 -25.60 3.12
N GLU A 217 13.90 -26.83 2.79
CA GLU A 217 13.02 -27.12 1.65
C GLU A 217 11.56 -26.72 1.92
N GLN A 218 11.13 -26.75 3.18
CA GLN A 218 9.78 -26.39 3.61
C GLN A 218 9.70 -24.94 4.07
N TYR A 219 8.56 -24.30 3.78
CA TYR A 219 8.23 -22.99 4.32
C TYR A 219 7.79 -23.13 5.78
N ILE A 220 8.03 -22.10 6.58
CA ILE A 220 7.66 -22.07 8.01
C ILE A 220 6.35 -21.34 8.27
N HIS A 221 5.88 -20.55 7.30
CA HIS A 221 4.65 -19.79 7.41
C HIS A 221 4.06 -19.52 6.02
N GLU A 222 2.74 -19.63 5.91
CA GLU A 222 1.97 -19.23 4.73
C GLU A 222 1.01 -18.10 5.11
N GLY A 223 1.12 -16.95 4.43
CA GLY A 223 0.37 -15.74 4.76
C GLY A 223 1.11 -14.46 4.38
N PHE A 224 0.38 -13.38 4.13
CA PHE A 224 0.98 -12.10 3.73
C PHE A 224 1.85 -11.48 4.84
N ILE A 225 1.45 -11.67 6.10
CA ILE A 225 2.11 -11.13 7.29
C ILE A 225 2.81 -12.25 8.04
N PHE A 226 4.13 -12.18 8.15
CA PHE A 226 4.92 -13.10 8.96
C PHE A 226 5.40 -12.43 10.25
N THR A 227 5.22 -13.07 11.40
CA THR A 227 5.71 -12.55 12.69
C THR A 227 6.78 -13.50 13.25
N PRO A 228 8.06 -13.09 13.32
CA PRO A 228 9.13 -13.93 13.83
C PRO A 228 8.98 -14.29 15.31
N CYS A 229 9.38 -15.50 15.69
CA CYS A 229 9.41 -16.00 17.07
C CYS A 229 10.84 -16.14 17.63
N PRO A 230 11.04 -16.22 18.97
CA PRO A 230 12.36 -16.18 19.59
C PRO A 230 13.39 -17.20 19.05
N ASP A 231 12.96 -18.41 18.70
CA ASP A 231 13.85 -19.48 18.21
C ASP A 231 14.44 -19.20 16.81
N GLN A 232 13.97 -18.14 16.15
CA GLN A 232 14.36 -17.76 14.80
C GLN A 232 15.39 -16.62 14.78
N ILE A 233 15.81 -16.12 15.95
CA ILE A 233 16.85 -15.08 16.04
C ILE A 233 18.12 -15.55 15.32
N GLY A 234 18.71 -14.65 14.53
CA GLY A 234 19.94 -14.90 13.77
C GLY A 234 19.71 -15.61 12.42
N CYS A 235 18.48 -16.02 12.10
CA CYS A 235 18.17 -16.64 10.82
C CYS A 235 18.02 -15.61 9.70
N ASP A 236 18.40 -16.00 8.49
CA ASP A 236 18.07 -15.32 7.24
C ASP A 236 16.58 -15.50 6.92
N LEU A 237 15.94 -14.52 6.27
CA LEU A 237 14.53 -14.56 5.89
C LEU A 237 14.36 -14.40 4.38
N ARG A 238 13.50 -15.22 3.76
CA ARG A 238 13.07 -15.05 2.37
C ARG A 238 11.58 -15.32 2.18
N LEU A 239 11.02 -14.73 1.14
CA LEU A 239 9.62 -14.84 0.75
C LEU A 239 9.51 -15.36 -0.69
N GLN A 240 8.57 -16.27 -0.93
CA GLN A 240 8.13 -16.70 -2.25
C GLN A 240 6.66 -16.33 -2.46
N ILE A 241 6.28 -15.95 -3.68
CA ILE A 241 4.95 -15.37 -3.95
C ILE A 241 4.34 -16.01 -5.19
N CYS A 242 3.17 -16.63 -5.01
CA CYS A 242 2.29 -17.01 -6.11
C CYS A 242 1.21 -15.93 -6.25
N ILE A 243 1.44 -14.98 -7.16
CA ILE A 243 0.53 -13.87 -7.39
C ILE A 243 -0.72 -14.36 -8.15
N ARG A 244 -1.89 -13.83 -7.81
CA ARG A 244 -3.18 -14.17 -8.44
C ARG A 244 -4.00 -12.93 -8.75
N ASN A 245 -4.93 -13.02 -9.70
CA ASN A 245 -5.88 -11.95 -10.00
C ASN A 245 -7.12 -11.99 -9.09
N ALA A 246 -8.07 -11.07 -9.31
CA ALA A 246 -9.32 -11.01 -8.56
C ALA A 246 -10.21 -12.25 -8.73
N SER A 247 -10.08 -13.02 -9.81
CA SER A 247 -10.77 -14.30 -10.01
C SER A 247 -10.08 -15.45 -9.26
N GLY A 248 -8.84 -15.27 -8.80
CA GLY A 248 -8.04 -16.30 -8.14
C GLY A 248 -7.10 -17.06 -9.08
N GLU A 249 -7.07 -16.69 -10.36
CA GLU A 249 -6.21 -17.29 -11.38
C GLU A 249 -4.76 -16.84 -11.17
N VAL A 250 -3.81 -17.75 -11.42
CA VAL A 250 -2.38 -17.50 -11.24
C VAL A 250 -1.90 -16.44 -12.22
N GLY A 251 -1.12 -15.48 -11.74
CA GLY A 251 -0.50 -14.44 -12.55
C GLY A 251 0.91 -14.80 -13.03
N ILE A 252 1.63 -13.81 -13.55
CA ILE A 252 3.03 -13.94 -13.93
C ILE A 252 3.89 -14.03 -12.65
N PRO A 253 4.69 -15.11 -12.47
CA PRO A 253 5.62 -15.21 -11.35
C PRO A 253 6.58 -14.02 -11.28
N PHE A 254 6.89 -13.56 -10.07
CA PHE A 254 7.86 -12.48 -9.85
C PHE A 254 9.29 -12.94 -10.13
N GLY A 255 10.14 -12.09 -10.70
CA GLY A 255 11.56 -12.40 -10.91
C GLY A 255 11.99 -12.42 -12.37
N ASP A 256 13.16 -13.02 -12.61
CA ASP A 256 13.75 -13.12 -13.94
C ASP A 256 13.32 -14.36 -14.72
N GLU A 257 13.80 -14.42 -15.95
CA GLU A 257 13.44 -15.45 -16.92
C GLU A 257 13.80 -16.88 -16.51
N ASN A 258 14.60 -17.10 -15.46
CA ASN A 258 14.99 -18.44 -15.04
C ASN A 258 14.16 -18.94 -13.83
N THR A 259 13.21 -18.13 -13.33
CA THR A 259 12.54 -18.35 -12.03
C THR A 259 11.04 -18.62 -12.10
N PHE A 260 10.50 -18.90 -13.28
CA PHE A 260 9.07 -19.02 -13.62
C PHE A 260 8.28 -20.22 -13.04
N GLY A 261 8.76 -20.86 -11.96
CA GLY A 261 7.86 -21.67 -11.15
C GLY A 261 6.68 -20.82 -10.64
N ALA A 262 5.59 -21.44 -10.18
CA ALA A 262 4.40 -20.72 -9.71
C ALA A 262 4.68 -19.65 -8.62
N PHE A 263 5.83 -19.75 -7.95
CA PHE A 263 6.27 -18.90 -6.84
C PHE A 263 7.38 -17.90 -7.17
N GLY A 264 7.89 -17.91 -8.41
CA GLY A 264 8.88 -16.94 -8.86
C GLY A 264 10.24 -17.02 -8.15
N GLN A 265 11.02 -15.94 -8.32
CA GLN A 265 12.26 -15.68 -7.61
C GLN A 265 11.99 -15.37 -6.13
N PRO A 266 12.70 -16.04 -5.20
CA PRO A 266 12.60 -15.70 -3.79
C PRO A 266 13.10 -14.28 -3.50
N VAL A 267 12.33 -13.54 -2.73
CA VAL A 267 12.67 -12.20 -2.23
C VAL A 267 13.40 -12.37 -0.90
N ARG A 268 14.70 -12.08 -0.89
CA ARG A 268 15.51 -12.18 0.33
C ARG A 268 15.44 -10.89 1.14
N CYS A 269 15.31 -11.03 2.45
CA CYS A 269 15.52 -9.93 3.37
C CYS A 269 17.03 -9.66 3.49
N LYS A 270 17.43 -8.39 3.47
CA LYS A 270 18.85 -8.03 3.67
C LYS A 270 19.28 -8.09 5.13
N TRP A 271 18.34 -8.15 6.06
CA TRP A 271 18.60 -8.27 7.50
C TRP A 271 18.26 -9.68 7.98
N ILE A 272 19.05 -10.18 8.92
CA ILE A 272 18.71 -11.35 9.73
C ILE A 272 17.64 -11.00 10.76
N ILE A 273 16.93 -12.01 11.26
CA ILE A 273 15.95 -11.86 12.34
C ILE A 273 16.65 -11.41 13.63
N GLN A 274 16.17 -10.32 14.22
CA GLN A 274 16.74 -9.70 15.43
C GLN A 274 15.78 -9.79 16.62
N PRO A 275 16.28 -9.69 17.85
CA PRO A 275 15.43 -9.38 19.00
C PRO A 275 14.66 -8.07 18.77
N GLY A 276 13.38 -8.05 19.12
CA GLY A 276 12.61 -6.80 19.17
C GLY A 276 12.91 -6.01 20.45
N PRO A 277 12.64 -4.69 20.48
CA PRO A 277 12.73 -3.92 21.72
C PRO A 277 11.64 -4.38 22.70
N VAL A 278 11.99 -4.38 23.98
CA VAL A 278 11.03 -4.55 25.07
C VAL A 278 10.20 -3.27 25.16
N GLN A 279 8.92 -3.33 24.80
CA GLN A 279 7.99 -2.20 24.87
C GLN A 279 6.93 -2.44 25.95
N ASN A 280 7.35 -2.63 27.21
CA ASN A 280 6.45 -2.91 28.33
C ASN A 280 5.28 -1.92 28.40
N PHE A 281 5.58 -0.65 28.13
CA PHE A 281 4.60 0.41 28.07
C PHE A 281 3.50 0.15 27.02
N ILE A 282 3.88 -0.18 25.78
CA ILE A 282 2.93 -0.46 24.69
C ILE A 282 2.15 -1.75 24.98
N THR A 283 2.79 -2.76 25.58
CA THR A 283 2.12 -3.98 26.02
C THR A 283 1.02 -3.67 27.03
N GLU A 284 1.32 -2.91 28.09
CA GLU A 284 0.33 -2.53 29.10
C GLU A 284 -0.81 -1.69 28.51
N ARG A 285 -0.48 -0.79 27.58
CA ARG A 285 -1.48 0.00 26.86
C ARG A 285 -2.39 -0.86 25.98
N ASN A 286 -1.84 -1.88 25.34
CA ASN A 286 -2.59 -2.85 24.54
C ASN A 286 -3.48 -3.75 25.40
N ASP A 287 -2.99 -4.19 26.56
CA ASP A 287 -3.79 -4.99 27.50
C ASP A 287 -5.01 -4.21 27.98
N ASN A 288 -4.85 -2.90 28.24
CA ASN A 288 -5.95 -1.99 28.56
C ASN A 288 -6.91 -1.75 27.37
N ALA A 289 -6.41 -1.85 26.13
CA ALA A 289 -7.23 -1.80 24.93
C ALA A 289 -7.99 -3.12 24.68
N ASP A 290 -7.57 -4.23 25.31
CA ASP A 290 -8.11 -5.58 25.10
C ASP A 290 -9.41 -5.86 25.89
N VAL A 291 -9.87 -4.91 26.71
CA VAL A 291 -11.25 -4.86 27.19
C VAL A 291 -12.13 -4.64 25.98
N ARG A 292 -12.62 -5.74 25.37
CA ARG A 292 -13.45 -5.73 24.16
C ARG A 292 -14.55 -4.69 24.33
N THR A 293 -14.48 -3.66 23.49
CA THR A 293 -15.58 -2.75 23.33
C THR A 293 -16.78 -3.54 22.80
N PRO A 294 -17.99 -3.29 23.33
CA PRO A 294 -19.21 -3.85 22.77
C PRO A 294 -19.24 -3.71 21.25
N ALA A 295 -19.90 -4.64 20.55
CA ALA A 295 -19.96 -4.65 19.09
C ALA A 295 -20.51 -3.34 18.47
N ASP A 296 -21.22 -2.54 19.27
CA ASP A 296 -21.82 -1.27 18.88
C ASP A 296 -20.90 -0.05 19.10
N ASN A 297 -19.74 -0.23 19.73
CA ASN A 297 -18.76 0.85 19.95
C ASN A 297 -17.85 1.04 18.74
N VAL A 298 -17.34 2.26 18.59
CA VAL A 298 -16.39 2.63 17.53
C VAL A 298 -15.05 3.03 18.16
N ARG A 299 -13.99 2.34 17.77
CA ARG A 299 -12.61 2.67 18.18
C ARG A 299 -11.91 3.51 17.13
N ILE A 300 -11.42 4.69 17.53
CA ILE A 300 -10.67 5.63 16.69
C ILE A 300 -9.22 5.68 17.17
N VAL A 301 -8.28 5.64 16.24
CA VAL A 301 -6.85 5.89 16.48
C VAL A 301 -6.43 7.15 15.71
N SER A 302 -5.72 8.07 16.35
CA SER A 302 -5.01 9.17 15.69
C SER A 302 -3.52 9.06 15.97
N TYR A 303 -2.67 9.09 14.94
CA TYR A 303 -1.23 8.93 15.13
C TYR A 303 -0.39 9.59 14.03
N ASN A 304 0.43 10.57 14.39
CA ASN A 304 1.50 11.07 13.53
C ASN A 304 2.66 10.06 13.58
N ILE A 305 3.00 9.46 12.44
CA ILE A 305 3.95 8.34 12.38
C ILE A 305 5.36 8.73 11.94
N LEU A 306 5.64 10.03 11.86
CA LEU A 306 6.92 10.62 11.47
C LEU A 306 7.41 10.14 10.08
N ALA A 307 7.22 10.97 9.06
CA ALA A 307 7.59 10.64 7.69
C ALA A 307 9.11 10.45 7.56
N ASP A 308 9.56 9.45 6.79
CA ASP A 308 10.98 9.30 6.49
C ASP A 308 11.49 10.49 5.65
N LEU A 309 10.63 11.10 4.85
CA LEU A 309 10.91 12.36 4.14
C LEU A 309 11.45 13.46 5.07
N TYR A 310 10.96 13.56 6.31
CA TYR A 310 11.41 14.55 7.29
C TYR A 310 12.52 14.01 8.19
N ALA A 311 12.34 12.82 8.74
CA ALA A 311 13.32 12.20 9.64
C ALA A 311 14.70 11.97 8.98
N SER A 312 14.74 11.83 7.65
CA SER A 312 15.98 11.63 6.91
C SER A 312 16.78 12.92 6.65
N LEU A 313 16.18 14.11 6.85
CA LEU A 313 16.83 15.41 6.59
C LEU A 313 18.03 15.64 7.52
N PRO A 314 19.12 16.30 7.04
CA PRO A 314 20.29 16.59 7.87
C PRO A 314 19.95 17.38 9.14
N ASP A 315 19.15 18.44 9.02
CA ASP A 315 18.75 19.29 10.15
C ASP A 315 17.84 18.57 11.14
N ALA A 316 16.92 17.73 10.64
CA ALA A 316 16.11 16.88 11.50
C ALA A 316 16.99 15.93 12.32
N LYS A 317 18.01 15.34 11.69
CA LYS A 317 18.97 14.44 12.34
C LYS A 317 19.88 15.12 13.35
N SER A 318 20.30 16.37 13.12
CA SER A 318 21.31 17.07 13.92
C SER A 318 20.72 18.01 14.97
N ILE A 319 19.49 18.49 14.77
CA ILE A 319 18.83 19.46 15.64
C ILE A 319 17.68 18.80 16.40
N ILE A 320 16.69 18.24 15.69
CA ILE A 320 15.45 17.73 16.27
C ILE A 320 15.68 16.37 16.95
N PHE A 321 16.15 15.39 16.19
CA PHE A 321 16.33 14.00 16.62
C PHE A 321 17.77 13.69 17.03
N ARG A 322 18.50 14.68 17.55
CA ARG A 322 19.92 14.56 17.92
C ARG A 322 20.20 13.55 19.04
N HIS A 323 19.20 13.29 19.87
CA HIS A 323 19.21 12.27 20.94
C HIS A 323 19.04 10.85 20.40
N CYS A 324 18.36 10.68 19.26
CA CYS A 324 18.00 9.37 18.72
C CYS A 324 19.15 8.77 17.87
N PRO A 325 19.58 7.53 18.13
CA PRO A 325 20.49 6.81 17.24
C PRO A 325 19.92 6.64 15.83
N LEU A 326 20.76 6.80 14.80
CA LEU A 326 20.33 6.79 13.39
C LEU A 326 19.66 5.48 12.94
N ASN A 327 20.05 4.35 13.52
CA ASN A 327 19.45 3.05 13.25
C ASN A 327 18.00 2.96 13.76
N TYR A 328 17.66 3.65 14.86
CA TYR A 328 16.31 3.70 15.40
C TYR A 328 15.45 4.77 14.73
N LEU A 329 16.07 5.85 14.25
CA LEU A 329 15.38 6.86 13.43
C LEU A 329 15.03 6.34 12.02
N ASN A 330 15.75 5.35 11.52
CA ASN A 330 15.53 4.78 10.19
C ASN A 330 14.14 4.10 10.08
N HIS A 331 13.38 4.42 9.03
CA HIS A 331 12.04 3.85 8.85
C HIS A 331 11.98 2.32 8.79
N ALA A 332 13.07 1.62 8.41
CA ALA A 332 13.11 0.17 8.37
C ALA A 332 13.01 -0.45 9.76
N TYR A 333 13.43 0.28 10.80
CA TYR A 333 13.27 -0.09 12.20
C TYR A 333 11.91 0.37 12.77
N ARG A 334 11.47 1.58 12.41
CA ARG A 334 10.23 2.18 12.94
C ARG A 334 8.96 1.50 12.42
N LEU A 335 8.90 1.19 11.12
CA LEU A 335 7.68 0.68 10.47
C LEU A 335 7.14 -0.63 11.07
N PRO A 336 7.94 -1.66 11.41
CA PRO A 336 7.43 -2.85 12.09
C PRO A 336 6.84 -2.57 13.48
N LEU A 337 7.38 -1.59 14.20
CA LEU A 337 6.86 -1.19 15.51
C LEU A 337 5.53 -0.45 15.35
N ILE A 338 5.46 0.49 14.39
CA ILE A 338 4.22 1.19 14.04
C ILE A 338 3.14 0.19 13.61
N LEU A 339 3.46 -0.71 12.68
CA LEU A 339 2.49 -1.67 12.18
C LEU A 339 2.00 -2.64 13.27
N ARG A 340 2.90 -3.09 14.17
CA ARG A 340 2.53 -3.87 15.35
C ARG A 340 1.51 -3.11 16.20
N GLU A 341 1.83 -1.85 16.53
CA GLU A 341 1.02 -0.99 17.37
C GLU A 341 -0.38 -0.76 16.76
N LEU A 342 -0.44 -0.39 15.47
CA LEU A 342 -1.69 -0.17 14.76
C LEU A 342 -2.60 -1.42 14.71
N ILE A 343 -2.03 -2.59 14.44
CA ILE A 343 -2.80 -3.86 14.42
C ILE A 343 -3.28 -4.19 15.85
N SER A 344 -2.45 -3.99 16.87
CA SER A 344 -2.81 -4.32 18.25
C SER A 344 -3.96 -3.50 18.81
N TYR A 345 -4.18 -2.27 18.35
CA TYR A 345 -5.30 -1.45 18.80
C TYR A 345 -6.68 -1.95 18.34
N ARG A 346 -6.74 -2.80 17.30
CA ARG A 346 -7.98 -3.35 16.72
C ARG A 346 -9.02 -2.26 16.41
N ALA A 347 -8.53 -1.16 15.85
CA ALA A 347 -9.33 0.02 15.57
C ALA A 347 -10.39 -0.22 14.51
N ASP A 348 -11.46 0.59 14.57
CA ASP A 348 -12.42 0.71 13.49
C ASP A 348 -12.01 1.79 12.49
N PHE A 349 -11.40 2.86 12.98
CA PHE A 349 -10.77 3.89 12.16
C PHE A 349 -9.34 4.18 12.63
N ILE A 350 -8.42 4.36 11.69
CA ILE A 350 -7.05 4.80 11.95
C ILE A 350 -6.79 6.06 11.11
N CYS A 351 -6.54 7.17 11.79
CA CYS A 351 -6.22 8.48 11.24
C CYS A 351 -4.70 8.70 11.39
N LEU A 352 -3.95 8.62 10.30
CA LEU A 352 -2.49 8.81 10.33
C LEU A 352 -2.08 10.13 9.69
N GLN A 353 -1.06 10.77 10.27
CA GLN A 353 -0.37 11.94 9.69
C GLN A 353 1.08 11.56 9.38
N GLU A 354 1.70 12.31 8.46
CA GLU A 354 3.08 12.07 8.03
C GLU A 354 3.32 10.69 7.41
N VAL A 355 2.38 10.24 6.58
CA VAL A 355 2.51 8.97 5.87
C VAL A 355 3.17 9.21 4.51
N ASP A 356 4.38 8.68 4.29
CA ASP A 356 5.01 8.69 2.96
C ASP A 356 4.11 7.96 1.94
N CYS A 357 3.87 8.55 0.76
CA CYS A 357 2.93 8.03 -0.25
C CYS A 357 3.20 6.56 -0.62
N GLY A 358 4.46 6.20 -0.90
CA GLY A 358 4.82 4.82 -1.23
C GLY A 358 4.73 3.84 -0.05
N ILE A 359 4.76 4.34 1.20
CA ILE A 359 4.54 3.52 2.39
C ILE A 359 3.04 3.31 2.61
N PHE A 360 2.19 4.30 2.37
CA PHE A 360 0.74 4.10 2.34
C PHE A 360 0.37 3.02 1.33
N GLU A 361 0.71 3.23 0.05
CA GLU A 361 0.19 2.44 -1.07
C GLU A 361 0.69 0.98 -1.05
N TYR A 362 1.99 0.78 -0.79
CA TYR A 362 2.62 -0.52 -1.00
C TYR A 362 2.97 -1.26 0.29
N TYR A 363 2.80 -0.65 1.46
CA TYR A 363 3.14 -1.26 2.76
C TYR A 363 1.95 -1.25 3.75
N LEU A 364 1.45 -0.08 4.15
CA LEU A 364 0.40 0.03 5.16
C LEU A 364 -0.97 -0.43 4.65
N GLN A 365 -1.40 0.02 3.47
CA GLN A 365 -2.70 -0.36 2.92
C GLN A 365 -2.83 -1.88 2.75
N PRO A 366 -1.90 -2.59 2.08
CA PRO A 366 -1.96 -4.05 2.01
C PRO A 366 -1.91 -4.75 3.38
N ALA A 367 -1.09 -4.24 4.31
CA ALA A 367 -0.93 -4.86 5.63
C ALA A 367 -2.18 -4.71 6.52
N LEU A 368 -2.79 -3.53 6.56
CA LEU A 368 -4.01 -3.28 7.33
C LEU A 368 -5.23 -3.91 6.67
N GLU A 369 -5.24 -4.01 5.34
CA GLU A 369 -6.25 -4.75 4.62
C GLU A 369 -6.22 -6.24 4.97
N TYR A 370 -5.03 -6.84 4.99
CA TYR A 370 -4.86 -8.27 5.29
C TYR A 370 -4.99 -8.59 6.78
N GLY A 371 -4.37 -7.79 7.65
CA GLY A 371 -4.30 -8.02 9.09
C GLY A 371 -5.55 -7.58 9.87
N SER A 372 -6.24 -6.55 9.37
CA SER A 372 -7.35 -5.91 10.10
C SER A 372 -8.62 -5.72 9.25
N GLY A 373 -8.60 -6.09 7.97
CA GLY A 373 -9.76 -5.94 7.08
C GLY A 373 -10.10 -4.48 6.75
N MET A 374 -9.11 -3.58 6.77
CA MET A 374 -9.34 -2.14 6.61
C MET A 374 -9.12 -1.68 5.17
N ALA A 375 -10.00 -0.80 4.71
CA ALA A 375 -9.80 0.00 3.50
C ALA A 375 -9.22 1.37 3.88
N GLY A 376 -8.53 2.05 2.96
CA GLY A 376 -7.86 3.32 3.24
C GLY A 376 -8.07 4.37 2.17
N ILE A 377 -8.14 5.62 2.63
CA ILE A 377 -8.12 6.84 1.82
C ILE A 377 -6.81 7.56 2.13
N PHE A 378 -6.11 8.06 1.11
CA PHE A 378 -4.87 8.81 1.29
C PHE A 378 -4.91 10.09 0.48
N LEU A 379 -4.41 11.17 1.09
CA LEU A 379 -4.27 12.45 0.43
C LEU A 379 -2.87 12.99 0.67
N GLU A 380 -2.09 12.99 -0.41
CA GLU A 380 -0.75 13.56 -0.44
C GLU A 380 -0.80 15.07 -0.19
N LYS A 381 0.13 15.59 0.61
CA LYS A 381 0.31 17.03 0.75
C LYS A 381 0.94 17.62 -0.51
N GLY A 382 0.59 18.85 -0.80
CA GLY A 382 1.18 19.59 -1.93
C GLY A 382 0.59 19.24 -3.30
N LEU A 383 -0.63 18.67 -3.34
CA LEU A 383 -1.44 18.57 -4.57
C LEU A 383 -1.88 19.94 -5.09
N VAL A 384 -1.96 20.93 -4.20
CA VAL A 384 -2.17 22.34 -4.54
C VAL A 384 -0.97 23.13 -4.03
N THR A 385 -0.37 23.91 -4.92
CA THR A 385 0.79 24.78 -4.63
C THR A 385 0.52 26.19 -5.18
N THR A 386 1.38 27.15 -4.88
CA THR A 386 1.28 28.51 -5.44
C THR A 386 2.23 28.67 -6.62
N ASN A 387 1.81 29.35 -7.69
CA ASN A 387 2.71 29.68 -8.80
C ASN A 387 3.87 30.59 -8.35
N THR A 388 5.07 30.37 -8.88
CA THR A 388 6.28 31.17 -8.54
C THR A 388 6.13 32.67 -8.80
N GLY A 389 5.28 33.06 -9.75
CA GLY A 389 4.99 34.47 -10.08
C GLY A 389 3.83 35.11 -9.31
N ASN A 390 2.97 34.35 -8.64
CA ASN A 390 1.89 34.89 -7.80
C ASN A 390 1.60 33.97 -6.58
N PRO A 391 2.10 34.34 -5.38
CA PRO A 391 1.92 33.56 -4.13
C PRO A 391 0.47 33.37 -3.69
N LEU A 392 -0.46 34.14 -4.26
CA LEU A 392 -1.85 34.18 -3.84
C LEU A 392 -2.75 33.30 -4.72
N LYS A 393 -2.22 32.71 -5.81
CA LYS A 393 -3.01 31.89 -6.72
C LYS A 393 -2.65 30.40 -6.60
N PRO A 394 -3.60 29.54 -6.20
CA PRO A 394 -3.39 28.09 -6.17
C PRO A 394 -3.23 27.53 -7.59
N SER A 395 -2.48 26.43 -7.69
CA SER A 395 -2.12 25.71 -8.91
C SER A 395 -1.96 24.23 -8.59
N ALA A 396 -2.48 23.35 -9.45
CA ALA A 396 -2.37 21.91 -9.28
C ALA A 396 -0.91 21.45 -9.45
N SER A 397 -0.46 20.56 -8.59
CA SER A 397 0.88 19.96 -8.61
C SER A 397 0.83 18.52 -9.09
N THR A 398 1.85 18.11 -9.84
CA THR A 398 2.03 16.73 -10.34
C THR A 398 3.15 15.98 -9.62
N LYS A 399 3.69 16.52 -8.51
CA LYS A 399 4.74 15.84 -7.73
C LYS A 399 4.13 14.72 -6.90
N GLY A 400 4.43 13.46 -7.26
CA GLY A 400 3.96 12.25 -6.55
C GLY A 400 5.08 11.55 -5.75
N LYS A 401 5.61 12.19 -4.71
CA LYS A 401 6.65 11.64 -3.80
C LYS A 401 6.64 12.28 -2.39
N GLY A 402 5.55 12.92 -2.00
CA GLY A 402 5.36 13.56 -0.72
C GLY A 402 4.86 12.61 0.38
N GLU A 403 4.68 13.19 1.55
CA GLU A 403 3.91 12.62 2.65
C GLU A 403 2.49 13.21 2.68
N GLY A 404 1.60 12.57 3.42
CA GLY A 404 0.21 12.99 3.52
C GLY A 404 -0.51 12.47 4.76
N CYS A 405 -1.82 12.62 4.75
CA CYS A 405 -2.70 12.04 5.75
C CYS A 405 -3.39 10.80 5.19
N ALA A 406 -3.56 9.77 6.01
CA ALA A 406 -4.29 8.55 5.67
C ALA A 406 -5.47 8.35 6.63
N LEU A 407 -6.59 7.84 6.11
CA LEU A 407 -7.76 7.44 6.87
C LEU A 407 -8.11 6.00 6.52
N PHE A 408 -7.83 5.08 7.43
CA PHE A 408 -8.26 3.68 7.31
C PHE A 408 -9.56 3.45 8.06
N TYR A 409 -10.41 2.59 7.53
CA TYR A 409 -11.68 2.21 8.13
C TYR A 409 -11.98 0.72 7.92
N LYS A 410 -12.63 0.08 8.89
CA LYS A 410 -12.99 -1.34 8.83
C LYS A 410 -14.18 -1.54 7.90
N SER A 411 -13.93 -2.07 6.70
CA SER A 411 -14.93 -2.13 5.63
C SER A 411 -16.09 -3.10 5.91
N SER A 412 -15.95 -4.00 6.87
CA SER A 412 -17.05 -4.86 7.34
C SER A 412 -18.04 -4.16 8.28
N ARG A 413 -17.70 -2.97 8.78
CA ARG A 413 -18.54 -2.17 9.68
C ARG A 413 -18.90 -0.80 9.13
N PHE A 414 -18.13 -0.28 8.17
CA PHE A 414 -18.31 1.05 7.62
C PHE A 414 -18.18 1.03 6.10
N GLU A 415 -19.18 1.59 5.43
CA GLU A 415 -19.18 1.79 3.98
C GLU A 415 -18.98 3.27 3.69
N LEU A 416 -17.95 3.61 2.91
CA LEU A 416 -17.70 4.97 2.46
C LEU A 416 -18.75 5.40 1.45
N LEU A 417 -19.52 6.43 1.77
CA LEU A 417 -20.55 7.00 0.89
C LEU A 417 -20.02 8.17 0.07
N GLN A 418 -19.21 9.01 0.69
CA GLN A 418 -18.68 10.22 0.07
C GLN A 418 -17.29 10.52 0.59
N ASP A 419 -16.36 10.79 -0.34
CA ASP A 419 -15.08 11.43 -0.02
C ASP A 419 -15.32 12.94 0.17
N CYS A 420 -15.05 13.41 1.38
CA CYS A 420 -15.28 14.79 1.81
C CYS A 420 -13.99 15.61 1.89
N SER A 421 -12.87 15.08 1.38
CA SER A 421 -11.54 15.63 1.58
C SER A 421 -11.30 16.99 0.91
N LEU A 422 -10.34 17.74 1.45
CA LEU A 422 -9.82 19.00 0.90
C LEU A 422 -8.32 18.82 0.58
N PRO A 423 -7.91 18.90 -0.71
CA PRO A 423 -6.50 18.86 -1.11
C PRO A 423 -5.67 20.00 -0.50
N SER A 424 -6.31 21.13 -0.19
CA SER A 424 -5.70 22.27 0.51
C SER A 424 -6.74 23.03 1.31
N MET A 425 -6.55 23.10 2.63
CA MET A 425 -7.43 23.85 3.52
C MET A 425 -7.38 25.36 3.25
N VAL A 426 -6.19 25.89 2.93
CA VAL A 426 -6.01 27.32 2.66
C VAL A 426 -6.59 27.71 1.31
N ALA A 427 -6.40 26.89 0.26
CA ALA A 427 -7.03 27.15 -1.04
C ALA A 427 -8.56 27.14 -0.93
N TYR A 428 -9.11 26.16 -0.22
CA TYR A 428 -10.54 26.09 0.06
C TYR A 428 -11.04 27.35 0.78
N ALA A 429 -10.32 27.83 1.80
CA ALA A 429 -10.68 29.05 2.52
C ALA A 429 -10.67 30.31 1.65
N ILE A 430 -9.74 30.42 0.68
CA ILE A 430 -9.68 31.55 -0.27
C ILE A 430 -10.91 31.57 -1.17
N GLU A 431 -11.36 30.39 -1.61
CA GLU A 431 -12.50 30.23 -2.52
C GLU A 431 -13.86 30.29 -1.80
N THR A 432 -13.86 30.29 -0.47
CA THR A 432 -15.07 30.31 0.36
C THR A 432 -15.36 31.75 0.84
N PRO A 433 -16.44 32.41 0.35
CA PRO A 433 -16.75 33.80 0.69
C PRO A 433 -16.85 34.06 2.20
N GLU A 434 -17.42 33.12 2.96
CA GLU A 434 -17.63 33.19 4.40
C GLU A 434 -16.31 33.22 5.20
N LEU A 435 -15.22 32.78 4.59
CA LEU A 435 -13.89 32.72 5.20
C LEU A 435 -12.98 33.86 4.73
N HIS A 436 -13.43 34.71 3.82
CA HIS A 436 -12.65 35.75 3.16
C HIS A 436 -11.95 36.70 4.15
N ASP A 437 -12.68 37.21 5.16
CA ASP A 437 -12.12 38.12 6.16
C ASP A 437 -11.00 37.47 7.00
N THR A 438 -11.11 36.18 7.29
CA THR A 438 -10.07 35.45 8.02
C THR A 438 -8.82 35.33 7.17
N VAL A 439 -8.98 35.01 5.89
CA VAL A 439 -7.88 34.90 4.93
C VAL A 439 -7.20 36.27 4.72
N LEU A 440 -7.97 37.34 4.53
CA LEU A 440 -7.45 38.70 4.34
C LEU A 440 -6.60 39.16 5.54
N LYS A 441 -7.01 38.84 6.78
CA LYS A 441 -6.22 39.16 7.98
C LYS A 441 -4.82 38.57 7.91
N VAL A 442 -4.68 37.31 7.46
CA VAL A 442 -3.36 36.68 7.28
C VAL A 442 -2.59 37.35 6.14
N GLN A 443 -3.25 37.58 5.01
CA GLN A 443 -2.63 38.18 3.81
C GLN A 443 -2.07 39.59 4.08
N ASN A 444 -2.77 40.41 4.86
CA ASN A 444 -2.34 41.75 5.24
C ASN A 444 -1.11 41.77 6.16
N ASN A 445 -0.80 40.63 6.81
CA ASN A 445 0.34 40.50 7.71
C ASN A 445 1.56 39.83 7.07
N LEU A 446 1.48 39.38 5.82
CA LEU A 446 2.56 38.59 5.18
C LEU A 446 3.88 39.34 5.01
N ASP A 447 3.84 40.68 4.88
CA ASP A 447 5.04 41.52 4.78
C ASP A 447 5.73 41.77 6.13
N ARG A 448 5.10 41.39 7.24
CA ARG A 448 5.64 41.60 8.59
C ARG A 448 6.35 40.33 9.07
N PRO A 449 7.53 40.42 9.70
CA PRO A 449 8.14 39.26 10.36
C PRO A 449 7.28 38.79 11.55
N TYR A 450 7.50 37.56 12.03
CA TYR A 450 6.95 37.18 13.33
C TYR A 450 7.56 38.04 14.45
N PRO A 451 6.80 38.38 15.51
CA PRO A 451 7.31 39.19 16.61
C PRO A 451 8.50 38.53 17.32
N SER A 452 8.47 37.20 17.45
CA SER A 452 9.54 36.40 18.08
C SER A 452 9.55 34.98 17.51
N SER A 453 10.47 34.67 16.60
CA SER A 453 10.64 33.31 16.08
C SER A 453 11.78 32.58 16.81
N PRO A 454 11.65 31.27 17.13
CA PRO A 454 12.76 30.51 17.69
C PRO A 454 13.96 30.46 16.72
N LYS A 455 15.18 30.31 17.27
CA LYS A 455 16.46 30.44 16.52
C LYS A 455 16.58 29.58 15.25
N HIS A 456 15.91 28.43 15.20
CA HIS A 456 15.97 27.48 14.08
C HIS A 456 14.77 27.58 13.11
N PHE A 457 13.88 28.55 13.32
CA PHE A 457 12.68 28.75 12.50
C PHE A 457 12.78 30.06 11.71
N PRO A 458 12.76 30.01 10.36
CA PRO A 458 12.81 31.21 9.53
C PRO A 458 11.62 32.14 9.79
N SER A 459 11.88 33.44 9.97
CA SER A 459 10.81 34.47 10.07
C SER A 459 10.31 34.94 8.70
N ASP A 460 9.97 34.04 7.78
CA ASP A 460 9.41 34.37 6.46
C ASP A 460 7.94 33.94 6.36
N ARG A 461 7.04 34.85 6.75
CA ARG A 461 5.59 34.60 6.69
C ARG A 461 5.07 34.31 5.29
N LYS A 462 5.69 34.87 4.24
CA LYS A 462 5.28 34.60 2.85
C LYS A 462 5.62 33.17 2.46
N ALA A 463 6.83 32.71 2.79
CA ALA A 463 7.22 31.33 2.56
C ALA A 463 6.32 30.37 3.35
N ASP A 464 6.02 30.68 4.60
CA ASP A 464 5.15 29.88 5.46
C ASP A 464 3.71 29.80 4.92
N TYR A 465 3.15 30.95 4.54
CA TYR A 465 1.83 31.00 3.90
C TYR A 465 1.80 30.17 2.61
N ARG A 466 2.82 30.26 1.74
CA ARG A 466 2.91 29.40 0.55
C ARG A 466 3.00 27.92 0.90
N LYS A 467 3.80 27.54 1.91
CA LYS A 467 3.92 26.14 2.36
C LYS A 467 2.61 25.61 2.95
N SER A 468 1.82 26.47 3.59
CA SER A 468 0.56 26.06 4.21
C SER A 468 -0.50 25.57 3.22
N PHE A 469 -0.39 25.93 1.92
CA PHE A 469 -1.24 25.38 0.87
C PHE A 469 -1.08 23.86 0.71
N ASN A 470 0.07 23.32 1.11
CA ASN A 470 0.32 21.89 0.99
C ASN A 470 -0.51 21.06 1.98
N HIS A 471 -1.09 21.67 3.02
CA HIS A 471 -1.79 20.94 4.07
C HIS A 471 -3.24 20.64 3.71
N CYS A 472 -3.60 19.37 3.86
CA CYS A 472 -4.85 18.78 3.44
C CYS A 472 -5.73 18.38 4.64
N PHE A 473 -6.99 18.09 4.34
CA PHE A 473 -7.96 17.48 5.25
C PHE A 473 -8.53 16.24 4.57
N VAL A 474 -8.29 15.06 5.13
CA VAL A 474 -8.84 13.79 4.62
C VAL A 474 -10.10 13.50 5.38
N ALA A 475 -11.23 13.31 4.70
CA ALA A 475 -12.47 13.02 5.38
C ALA A 475 -13.36 12.11 4.55
N GLY A 476 -14.12 11.25 5.24
CA GLY A 476 -15.14 10.41 4.63
C GLY A 476 -16.44 10.48 5.40
N LEU A 477 -17.55 10.48 4.66
CA LEU A 477 -18.88 10.22 5.20
C LEU A 477 -19.17 8.73 5.07
N PHE A 478 -19.45 8.09 6.20
CA PHE A 478 -19.63 6.64 6.28
C PHE A 478 -21.04 6.27 6.70
N ASN A 479 -21.53 5.19 6.10
CA ASN A 479 -22.68 4.44 6.57
C ASN A 479 -22.22 3.43 7.62
N VAL A 480 -22.86 3.40 8.78
CA VAL A 480 -22.59 2.40 9.83
C VAL A 480 -23.37 1.13 9.52
N LEU A 481 -22.66 0.01 9.32
CA LEU A 481 -23.26 -1.28 9.02
C LEU A 481 -23.53 -2.02 10.33
N HIS A 482 -24.80 -2.31 10.62
CA HIS A 482 -25.17 -3.13 11.77
C HIS A 482 -25.02 -4.62 11.42
N LEU A 483 -24.11 -5.31 12.13
CA LEU A 483 -23.97 -6.76 12.03
C LEU A 483 -24.99 -7.43 12.97
N LYS A 484 -25.93 -8.22 12.44
CA LYS A 484 -26.69 -9.17 13.29
C LYS A 484 -25.75 -10.28 13.74
N LYS A 485 -25.99 -10.81 14.95
CA LYS A 485 -25.18 -11.87 15.62
C LYS A 485 -24.97 -13.15 14.77
N ASP A 486 -25.74 -13.37 13.70
CA ASP A 486 -25.77 -14.61 12.91
C ASP A 486 -25.30 -14.49 11.44
N GLN A 487 -24.41 -13.55 11.12
CA GLN A 487 -23.72 -13.44 9.81
C GLN A 487 -24.58 -13.27 8.53
N GLU A 488 -25.90 -13.06 8.63
CA GLU A 488 -26.70 -12.59 7.49
C GLU A 488 -26.75 -11.06 7.41
N VAL A 489 -26.30 -10.51 6.28
CA VAL A 489 -26.43 -9.08 5.94
C VAL A 489 -27.88 -8.83 5.52
N VAL A 490 -28.67 -8.22 6.40
CA VAL A 490 -30.01 -7.73 6.04
C VAL A 490 -29.87 -6.32 5.46
N GLN A 491 -30.54 -6.04 4.34
CA GLN A 491 -30.75 -4.67 3.88
C GLN A 491 -31.52 -3.91 4.98
N ILE A 492 -30.81 -3.04 5.68
CA ILE A 492 -31.37 -2.15 6.69
C ILE A 492 -32.35 -1.20 5.97
N SER A 493 -33.56 -1.01 6.53
CA SER A 493 -34.47 0.00 6.00
C SER A 493 -33.78 1.37 6.01
N ALA A 494 -34.00 2.19 4.99
CA ALA A 494 -33.40 3.54 4.92
C ALA A 494 -33.63 4.36 6.21
N ASP A 495 -34.70 4.05 6.94
CA ASP A 495 -35.15 4.70 8.17
C ASP A 495 -34.27 4.43 9.42
N SER A 496 -33.41 3.41 9.42
CA SER A 496 -32.53 3.08 10.57
C SER A 496 -31.04 3.34 10.29
N ARG A 497 -30.75 4.12 9.24
CA ARG A 497 -29.39 4.41 8.78
C ARG A 497 -28.68 5.41 9.68
N ARG A 498 -27.58 4.99 10.32
CA ARG A 498 -26.68 5.87 11.08
C ARG A 498 -25.48 6.29 10.24
N LEU A 499 -25.21 7.58 10.19
CA LEU A 499 -24.10 8.17 9.45
C LEU A 499 -23.02 8.71 10.38
N LEU A 500 -21.76 8.57 9.96
CA LEU A 500 -20.59 9.03 10.70
C LEU A 500 -19.62 9.72 9.73
N LEU A 501 -19.32 10.99 9.98
CA LEU A 501 -18.24 11.72 9.32
C LEU A 501 -16.97 11.57 10.15
N VAL A 502 -15.91 11.02 9.54
CA VAL A 502 -14.59 10.94 10.17
C VAL A 502 -13.61 11.78 9.35
N GLY A 503 -12.96 12.73 10.00
CA GLY A 503 -11.96 13.61 9.42
C GLY A 503 -10.58 13.44 10.06
N ASN A 504 -9.54 13.64 9.28
CA ASN A 504 -8.13 13.58 9.66
C ASN A 504 -7.35 14.75 9.04
N THR A 505 -6.49 15.42 9.79
CA THR A 505 -5.67 16.52 9.27
C THR A 505 -4.30 16.63 9.93
N HIS A 506 -3.43 17.41 9.29
CA HIS A 506 -2.16 17.85 9.84
C HIS A 506 -1.99 19.36 9.51
N PHE A 507 -2.13 20.22 10.52
CA PHE A 507 -2.03 21.68 10.39
C PHE A 507 -0.59 22.18 10.22
N TYR A 508 -0.43 23.45 9.88
CA TYR A 508 0.88 24.06 9.68
C TYR A 508 1.72 24.11 10.97
N PHE A 509 2.94 23.60 10.89
CA PHE A 509 3.81 23.31 12.04
C PHE A 509 4.53 24.52 12.66
N HIS A 510 4.68 25.64 11.92
CA HIS A 510 5.52 26.74 12.40
C HIS A 510 4.96 27.31 13.72
N PRO A 511 5.76 27.41 14.81
CA PRO A 511 5.24 27.76 16.14
C PRO A 511 4.46 29.08 16.17
N CYS A 512 4.93 30.09 15.43
CA CYS A 512 4.33 31.43 15.40
C CYS A 512 3.16 31.59 14.40
N ALA A 513 2.78 30.55 13.66
CA ALA A 513 1.83 30.64 12.57
C ALA A 513 0.36 30.41 12.98
N ASP A 514 -0.03 30.94 14.15
CA ASP A 514 -1.39 30.80 14.68
C ASP A 514 -2.46 31.28 13.71
N GLU A 515 -2.22 32.40 13.01
CA GLU A 515 -3.15 32.96 12.04
C GLU A 515 -3.43 31.99 10.88
N ILE A 516 -2.40 31.27 10.42
CA ILE A 516 -2.54 30.24 9.38
C ILE A 516 -3.35 29.04 9.92
N ARG A 517 -3.02 28.57 11.12
CA ARG A 517 -3.76 27.46 11.76
C ARG A 517 -5.23 27.82 11.99
N CYS A 518 -5.54 29.07 12.34
CA CYS A 518 -6.92 29.54 12.46
C CYS A 518 -7.69 29.49 11.14
N VAL A 519 -7.06 29.86 10.01
CA VAL A 519 -7.66 29.69 8.68
C VAL A 519 -7.93 28.21 8.40
N GLN A 520 -6.97 27.33 8.70
CA GLN A 520 -7.12 25.89 8.52
C GLN A 520 -8.26 25.31 9.38
N ALA A 521 -8.34 25.70 10.65
CA ALA A 521 -9.42 25.32 11.56
C ALA A 521 -10.80 25.74 11.04
N ARG A 522 -10.95 26.98 10.57
CA ARG A 522 -12.22 27.46 9.99
C ARG A 522 -12.57 26.74 8.69
N ALA A 523 -11.59 26.46 7.84
CA ALA A 523 -11.79 25.69 6.62
C ALA A 523 -12.34 24.29 6.91
N VAL A 524 -11.75 23.59 7.89
CA VAL A 524 -12.22 22.27 8.34
C VAL A 524 -13.64 22.34 8.87
N LEU A 525 -13.94 23.26 9.80
CA LEU A 525 -15.30 23.42 10.36
C LEU A 525 -16.34 23.73 9.28
N HIS A 526 -16.02 24.67 8.38
CA HIS A 526 -16.91 25.04 7.29
C HIS A 526 -17.19 23.85 6.36
N ARG A 527 -16.16 23.07 6.02
CA ARG A 527 -16.31 21.87 5.20
C ARG A 527 -17.17 20.82 5.88
N VAL A 528 -16.95 20.57 7.16
CA VAL A 528 -17.78 19.65 7.97
C VAL A 528 -19.23 20.13 7.94
N CYS A 529 -19.49 21.40 8.26
CA CYS A 529 -20.85 21.96 8.26
C CYS A 529 -21.52 21.86 6.87
N SER A 530 -20.79 22.18 5.80
CA SER A 530 -21.28 22.04 4.43
C SER A 530 -21.72 20.61 4.09
N VAL A 531 -20.96 19.59 4.52
CA VAL A 531 -21.35 18.18 4.35
C VAL A 531 -22.57 17.85 5.19
N LEU A 532 -22.62 18.27 6.45
CA LEU A 532 -23.76 18.05 7.34
C LEU A 532 -25.05 18.66 6.78
N THR A 533 -24.99 19.90 6.30
CA THR A 533 -26.13 20.60 5.69
C THR A 533 -26.59 19.92 4.40
N GLY A 534 -25.66 19.46 3.56
CA GLY A 534 -25.98 18.78 2.30
C GLY A 534 -26.51 17.35 2.47
N CYS A 535 -26.19 16.69 3.59
CA CYS A 535 -26.56 15.30 3.86
C CYS A 535 -27.64 15.13 4.92
N SER A 536 -28.18 16.22 5.48
CA SER A 536 -29.17 16.20 6.56
C SER A 536 -30.45 15.40 6.21
N VAL A 537 -30.80 15.30 4.93
CA VAL A 537 -31.95 14.53 4.44
C VAL A 537 -31.68 13.03 4.29
N LEU A 538 -30.43 12.59 4.40
CA LEU A 538 -30.02 11.20 4.15
C LEU A 538 -30.08 10.29 5.38
N SER A 539 -30.35 10.84 6.57
CA SER A 539 -30.48 10.10 7.82
C SER A 539 -31.57 10.70 8.69
N GLN A 540 -32.32 9.84 9.38
CA GLN A 540 -33.25 10.27 10.43
C GLN A 540 -32.54 10.67 11.73
N PHE A 541 -31.28 10.26 11.90
CA PHE A 541 -30.45 10.62 13.05
C PHE A 541 -29.52 11.78 12.68
N PRO A 542 -29.13 12.64 13.64
CA PRO A 542 -28.07 13.59 13.40
C PRO A 542 -26.78 12.83 13.03
N ILE A 543 -26.09 13.33 12.00
CA ILE A 543 -24.82 12.74 11.55
C ILE A 543 -23.78 12.92 12.64
N SER A 544 -23.15 11.83 13.08
CA SER A 544 -22.05 11.90 14.04
C SER A 544 -20.79 12.43 13.39
N VAL A 545 -20.00 13.21 14.13
CA VAL A 545 -18.73 13.79 13.64
C VAL A 545 -17.61 13.42 14.59
N ILE A 546 -16.50 12.95 14.02
CA ILE A 546 -15.22 12.76 14.71
C ILE A 546 -14.12 13.41 13.86
N LEU A 547 -13.35 14.31 14.45
CA LEU A 547 -12.16 14.91 13.83
C LEU A 547 -10.92 14.51 14.61
N ALA A 548 -9.98 13.88 13.94
CA ALA A 548 -8.68 13.52 14.47
C ALA A 548 -7.56 14.30 13.75
N GLY A 549 -6.38 14.38 14.34
CA GLY A 549 -5.23 14.93 13.64
C GLY A 549 -4.19 15.57 14.53
N ASP A 550 -3.07 15.92 13.91
CA ASP A 550 -2.03 16.78 14.46
C ASP A 550 -2.37 18.23 14.09
N ILE A 551 -2.87 19.01 15.04
CA ILE A 551 -3.21 20.41 14.77
C ILE A 551 -2.05 21.37 15.06
N ASN A 552 -0.88 20.84 15.43
CA ASN A 552 0.31 21.61 15.78
C ASN A 552 0.04 22.74 16.80
N GLN A 553 -0.87 22.48 17.75
CA GLN A 553 -1.25 23.47 18.75
C GLN A 553 -1.83 22.84 20.01
N SER A 554 -1.47 23.40 21.17
CA SER A 554 -2.07 23.03 22.46
C SER A 554 -3.54 23.44 22.58
N PRO A 555 -4.28 22.87 23.55
CA PRO A 555 -5.66 23.25 23.84
C PRO A 555 -5.88 24.74 24.16
N ASP A 556 -4.86 25.45 24.65
CA ASP A 556 -4.94 26.88 24.95
C ASP A 556 -4.82 27.78 23.71
N GLY A 557 -4.39 27.22 22.58
CA GLY A 557 -4.11 27.97 21.37
C GLY A 557 -5.37 28.39 20.59
N PRO A 558 -5.26 29.43 19.75
CA PRO A 558 -6.40 30.01 19.06
C PRO A 558 -7.08 29.10 18.02
N ALA A 559 -6.35 28.24 17.31
CA ALA A 559 -6.94 27.35 16.31
C ALA A 559 -7.70 26.18 16.97
N TYR A 560 -7.20 25.65 18.10
CA TYR A 560 -7.97 24.71 18.92
C TYR A 560 -9.28 25.36 19.41
N LYS A 561 -9.22 26.58 19.95
CA LYS A 561 -10.41 27.33 20.38
C LYS A 561 -11.41 27.58 19.25
N VAL A 562 -10.93 27.77 18.02
CA VAL A 562 -11.81 27.81 16.84
C VAL A 562 -12.48 26.46 16.63
N LEU A 563 -11.73 25.36 16.61
CA LEU A 563 -12.28 24.00 16.37
C LEU A 563 -13.37 23.61 17.37
N VAL A 564 -13.23 23.98 18.65
CA VAL A 564 -14.21 23.65 19.70
C VAL A 564 -15.29 24.72 19.89
N SER A 565 -15.30 25.76 19.07
CA SER A 565 -16.37 26.77 19.13
C SER A 565 -17.68 26.22 18.58
N GLU A 566 -18.80 26.69 19.11
CA GLU A 566 -20.12 26.36 18.61
C GLU A 566 -20.36 27.02 17.25
N VAL A 567 -20.76 26.22 16.26
CA VAL A 567 -21.09 26.67 14.91
C VAL A 567 -22.55 26.33 14.63
N THR A 568 -23.31 27.34 14.21
CA THR A 568 -24.65 27.15 13.65
C THR A 568 -24.61 27.51 12.18
N ALA A 569 -24.97 26.56 11.32
CA ALA A 569 -25.05 26.75 9.88
C ALA A 569 -26.50 26.70 9.39
N GLU A 570 -26.70 26.87 8.07
CA GLU A 570 -28.02 26.74 7.44
C GLU A 570 -28.70 25.40 7.75
N ASN A 571 -30.03 25.37 7.62
CA ASN A 571 -30.87 24.22 7.94
C ASN A 571 -30.77 23.75 9.41
N ASN A 572 -30.48 24.66 10.34
CA ASN A 572 -30.34 24.40 11.78
C ASN A 572 -29.30 23.31 12.09
N VAL A 573 -28.23 23.23 11.28
CA VAL A 573 -27.09 22.37 11.60
C VAL A 573 -26.33 23.01 12.75
N HIS A 574 -26.33 22.36 13.90
CA HIS A 574 -25.57 22.73 15.08
C HIS A 574 -24.37 21.78 15.22
N LEU A 575 -23.17 22.34 15.25
CA LEU A 575 -21.93 21.62 15.46
C LEU A 575 -21.19 22.19 16.67
N HIS A 576 -20.91 21.34 17.65
CA HIS A 576 -20.08 21.71 18.79
C HIS A 576 -19.13 20.56 19.12
N LEU A 577 -17.89 20.71 18.66
CA LEU A 577 -16.85 19.72 18.88
C LEU A 577 -16.26 19.87 20.27
N ARG A 578 -16.03 18.74 20.93
CA ARG A 578 -15.33 18.65 22.21
C ARG A 578 -14.21 17.63 22.13
N SER A 579 -13.15 17.84 22.91
CA SER A 579 -12.06 16.86 22.98
C SER A 579 -12.50 15.60 23.74
N ALA A 580 -12.13 14.44 23.21
CA ALA A 580 -12.20 13.16 23.92
C ALA A 580 -11.18 13.08 25.06
N TYR A 581 -10.03 13.75 24.92
CA TYR A 581 -8.99 13.80 25.94
C TYR A 581 -9.11 15.04 26.81
N LYS A 582 -8.88 14.83 28.12
CA LYS A 582 -8.62 15.90 29.09
C LYS A 582 -7.12 15.90 29.37
N TYR A 583 -6.41 16.90 28.88
CA TYR A 583 -4.95 16.95 28.99
C TYR A 583 -4.53 17.45 30.37
N ASN A 584 -3.70 16.68 31.05
CA ASN A 584 -3.00 17.16 32.25
C ASN A 584 -1.72 17.93 31.85
N PRO A 585 -1.23 18.90 32.66
CA PRO A 585 -0.06 19.70 32.29
C PRO A 585 1.23 18.91 32.04
N SER A 586 1.37 17.72 32.65
CA SER A 586 2.52 16.83 32.49
C SER A 586 2.41 15.90 31.28
N GLU A 587 1.23 15.81 30.66
CA GLU A 587 0.96 14.92 29.54
C GLU A 587 1.24 15.60 28.21
N PHE A 588 1.62 14.80 27.22
CA PHE A 588 1.96 15.28 25.89
C PHE A 588 1.57 14.24 24.84
N THR A 589 1.51 14.71 23.60
CA THR A 589 1.37 13.83 22.44
C THR A 589 2.59 13.91 21.53
N SER A 590 3.44 14.93 21.67
CA SER A 590 4.72 15.08 20.96
C SER A 590 5.83 15.46 21.94
N TRP A 591 7.01 14.83 21.81
CA TRP A 591 8.17 15.14 22.63
C TRP A 591 9.50 14.95 21.88
N VAL A 592 10.22 16.06 21.70
CA VAL A 592 11.60 16.12 21.20
C VAL A 592 12.46 16.96 22.17
N PRO A 593 13.81 16.91 22.09
CA PRO A 593 14.68 17.70 22.96
C PRO A 593 14.30 19.18 23.01
N GLY A 594 14.01 19.69 24.21
CA GLY A 594 13.62 21.08 24.45
C GLY A 594 12.20 21.46 24.00
N PHE A 595 11.36 20.52 23.56
CA PHE A 595 9.97 20.78 23.19
C PHE A 595 9.04 19.61 23.50
N GLN A 596 7.97 19.87 24.23
CA GLN A 596 6.96 18.89 24.60
C GLN A 596 5.59 19.58 24.67
N MET A 597 4.59 19.04 23.97
CA MET A 597 3.25 19.64 23.95
C MET A 597 2.17 18.63 23.51
N PRO A 598 0.91 18.76 23.96
CA PRO A 598 -0.23 18.03 23.40
C PRO A 598 -0.69 18.71 22.10
N LEU A 599 -0.18 18.24 20.96
CA LEU A 599 -0.46 18.79 19.62
C LEU A 599 -1.58 18.06 18.89
N ASP A 600 -1.81 16.79 19.24
CA ASP A 600 -2.76 15.91 18.58
C ASP A 600 -4.12 15.96 19.26
N VAL A 601 -5.19 15.81 18.47
CA VAL A 601 -6.57 15.85 18.95
C VAL A 601 -7.39 14.68 18.44
N VAL A 602 -8.38 14.27 19.25
CA VAL A 602 -9.58 13.55 18.80
C VAL A 602 -10.77 14.32 19.34
N LEU A 603 -11.45 15.03 18.46
CA LEU A 603 -12.62 15.84 18.74
C LEU A 603 -13.87 15.12 18.25
N TYR A 604 -14.99 15.30 18.92
CA TYR A 604 -16.26 14.70 18.52
C TYR A 604 -17.45 15.61 18.81
N ASP A 605 -18.53 15.43 18.04
CA ASP A 605 -19.81 16.08 18.32
C ASP A 605 -20.74 15.15 19.11
N SER A 606 -21.00 15.55 20.35
CA SER A 606 -21.93 14.89 21.26
C SER A 606 -23.40 15.06 20.92
N HIS A 607 -23.77 16.09 20.14
CA HIS A 607 -25.18 16.37 19.83
C HIS A 607 -25.80 15.23 19.01
N SER A 608 -24.97 14.52 18.24
CA SER A 608 -25.32 13.29 17.53
C SER A 608 -25.61 12.05 18.41
N GLY A 609 -25.56 12.20 19.74
CA GLY A 609 -25.70 11.09 20.69
C GLY A 609 -24.45 10.20 20.79
N LEU A 610 -23.34 10.60 20.17
CA LEU A 610 -22.04 9.95 20.30
C LEU A 610 -21.41 10.34 21.65
N ASN A 611 -20.96 9.35 22.41
CA ASN A 611 -20.31 9.54 23.71
C ASN A 611 -18.93 8.89 23.73
N CYS A 612 -17.95 9.59 24.28
CA CYS A 612 -16.64 9.03 24.59
C CYS A 612 -16.78 8.10 25.82
N VAL A 613 -16.51 6.81 25.63
CA VAL A 613 -16.59 5.76 26.64
C VAL A 613 -15.27 5.62 27.38
N GLN A 614 -14.17 5.57 26.62
CA GLN A 614 -12.84 5.32 27.14
C GLN A 614 -11.80 5.99 26.25
N THR A 615 -10.72 6.47 26.88
CA THR A 615 -9.47 6.84 26.21
C THR A 615 -8.36 5.97 26.77
N LEU A 616 -7.39 5.58 25.94
CA LEU A 616 -6.15 5.04 26.47
C LEU A 616 -5.30 6.19 27.03
N PRO A 617 -4.67 6.02 28.21
CA PRO A 617 -3.98 7.12 28.88
C PRO A 617 -2.80 7.67 28.05
N LEU A 618 -2.57 8.97 28.20
CA LEU A 618 -1.35 9.65 27.76
C LEU A 618 -0.23 9.48 28.81
N PHE A 619 1.00 9.85 28.44
CA PHE A 619 2.17 9.67 29.31
C PHE A 619 2.66 10.98 29.87
N SER A 620 3.11 10.91 31.13
CA SER A 620 4.00 11.90 31.71
C SER A 620 5.46 11.58 31.37
N GLU A 621 6.31 12.60 31.49
CA GLU A 621 7.76 12.45 31.33
C GLU A 621 8.32 11.41 32.31
N GLU A 622 7.85 11.40 33.56
CA GLU A 622 8.29 10.47 34.61
C GLU A 622 7.91 9.03 34.28
N GLN A 623 6.72 8.80 33.71
CA GLN A 623 6.29 7.48 33.28
C GLN A 623 7.21 6.95 32.19
N ILE A 624 7.47 7.73 31.13
CA ILE A 624 8.39 7.30 30.07
C ILE A 624 9.78 7.01 30.64
N LYS A 625 10.31 7.89 31.49
CA LYS A 625 11.61 7.66 32.16
C LYS A 625 11.62 6.36 32.96
N TYR A 626 10.57 6.06 33.71
CA TYR A 626 10.47 4.83 34.47
C TYR A 626 10.57 3.57 33.58
N TYR A 627 9.83 3.53 32.46
CA TYR A 627 9.90 2.41 31.52
C TYR A 627 11.26 2.31 30.82
N LEU A 628 11.91 3.45 30.52
CA LEU A 628 13.21 3.47 29.83
C LEU A 628 14.40 3.20 30.77
N CYS A 629 14.35 3.64 32.03
CA CYS A 629 15.45 3.48 33.00
C CYS A 629 15.59 2.04 33.54
N ASN A 630 14.48 1.28 33.56
CA ASN A 630 14.52 -0.13 33.98
C ASN A 630 15.21 -1.05 32.94
N ASP A 631 15.53 -0.55 31.75
CA ASP A 631 16.34 -1.23 30.74
C ASP A 631 17.75 -0.61 30.65
N ARG A 632 18.70 -1.17 31.42
CA ARG A 632 20.10 -0.70 31.45
C ARG A 632 20.78 -0.72 30.07
N ALA A 633 20.30 -1.54 29.11
CA ALA A 633 20.83 -1.57 27.75
C ALA A 633 20.33 -0.40 26.89
N VAL A 634 19.16 0.17 27.21
CA VAL A 634 18.59 1.35 26.55
C VAL A 634 19.34 2.61 26.97
N ILE A 635 19.70 2.74 28.26
CA ILE A 635 20.51 3.87 28.75
C ILE A 635 21.83 3.98 27.97
N TRP A 636 22.56 2.88 27.78
CA TRP A 636 23.85 2.86 27.05
C TRP A 636 23.70 3.10 25.54
N LYS A 637 22.54 2.77 24.95
CA LYS A 637 22.25 2.94 23.52
C LYS A 637 21.69 4.33 23.19
N CYS A 638 20.97 4.97 24.11
CA CYS A 638 20.55 6.36 24.00
C CYS A 638 21.68 7.34 24.35
N SER A 639 22.73 6.89 25.05
CA SER A 639 23.81 7.75 25.58
C SER A 639 24.97 8.03 24.62
N ALA A 640 24.86 7.74 23.32
CA ALA A 640 25.83 8.21 22.32
C ALA A 640 25.21 9.34 21.47
N PRO A 641 24.94 10.53 22.07
CA PRO A 641 24.35 11.64 21.33
C PRO A 641 25.27 12.07 20.20
N ARG A 642 24.67 12.45 19.07
CA ARG A 642 25.41 12.83 17.85
C ARG A 642 25.94 14.28 17.89
N ALA A 643 25.58 15.06 18.92
CA ALA A 643 25.97 16.46 19.12
C ALA A 643 26.01 16.81 20.63
N ASP A 644 26.45 18.02 20.97
CA ASP A 644 26.71 18.59 22.31
C ASP A 644 25.85 18.09 23.48
N ILE A 645 26.39 18.22 24.70
CA ILE A 645 25.79 17.86 26.01
C ILE A 645 24.26 18.05 26.00
N LEU A 646 23.53 16.94 25.86
CA LEU A 646 22.09 16.93 26.05
C LEU A 646 21.79 17.20 27.52
N LYS A 647 20.68 17.91 27.79
CA LYS A 647 20.11 17.88 29.13
C LYS A 647 19.71 16.44 29.45
N GLU A 648 19.86 16.03 30.70
CA GLU A 648 19.58 14.67 31.14
C GLU A 648 18.19 14.16 30.72
N ASN A 649 17.18 15.04 30.78
CA ASN A 649 15.81 14.72 30.36
C ASN A 649 15.67 14.49 28.84
N ASP A 650 16.45 15.18 28.02
CA ASP A 650 16.33 15.11 26.55
C ASP A 650 16.85 13.77 25.97
N ILE A 651 17.52 12.95 26.80
CA ILE A 651 17.99 11.61 26.43
C ILE A 651 16.80 10.64 26.25
N PHE A 652 15.68 10.92 26.93
CA PHE A 652 14.47 10.08 26.93
C PHE A 652 13.41 10.52 25.93
N ALA A 653 13.67 11.60 25.18
CA ALA A 653 12.77 12.12 24.18
C ALA A 653 12.47 11.09 23.06
N LEU A 654 11.52 11.44 22.20
CA LEU A 654 11.01 10.60 21.12
C LEU A 654 11.50 11.11 19.75
N PRO A 655 11.64 10.25 18.72
CA PRO A 655 11.57 8.79 18.77
C PRO A 655 12.82 8.18 19.42
N ASN A 656 12.73 6.94 19.86
CA ASN A 656 13.87 6.20 20.41
C ASN A 656 13.77 4.69 20.09
N ALA A 657 14.56 3.86 20.76
CA ALA A 657 14.58 2.41 20.50
C ALA A 657 13.22 1.73 20.74
N GLN A 658 12.41 2.27 21.65
CA GLN A 658 11.09 1.73 22.02
C GLN A 658 9.94 2.52 21.41
N PHE A 659 10.10 3.79 21.04
CA PHE A 659 9.02 4.61 20.46
C PHE A 659 9.36 5.00 19.01
N PRO A 660 8.55 4.57 18.03
CA PRO A 660 8.90 4.70 16.60
C PRO A 660 8.48 6.04 15.95
N SER A 661 7.91 6.95 16.73
CA SER A 661 7.52 8.30 16.33
C SER A 661 7.92 9.27 17.44
N ASP A 662 8.08 10.55 17.10
CA ASP A 662 8.13 11.64 18.09
C ASP A 662 6.76 11.94 18.71
N HIS A 663 5.70 11.36 18.15
CA HIS A 663 4.35 11.43 18.68
C HIS A 663 3.91 10.14 19.38
N VAL A 664 2.84 10.24 20.16
CA VAL A 664 2.13 9.13 20.81
C VAL A 664 0.74 9.00 20.21
N ALA A 665 0.31 7.78 19.90
CA ALA A 665 -1.03 7.53 19.38
C ALA A 665 -2.13 7.92 20.39
N LEU A 666 -3.19 8.56 19.92
CA LEU A 666 -4.44 8.72 20.64
C LEU A 666 -5.38 7.57 20.27
N VAL A 667 -5.96 6.89 21.27
CA VAL A 667 -6.93 5.80 21.06
C VAL A 667 -8.18 6.10 21.88
N VAL A 668 -9.34 6.12 21.23
CA VAL A 668 -10.61 6.51 21.85
C VAL A 668 -11.71 5.54 21.44
N ASP A 669 -12.51 5.13 22.41
CA ASP A 669 -13.72 4.35 22.21
C ASP A 669 -14.94 5.22 22.37
N PHE A 670 -15.81 5.19 21.37
CA PHE A 670 -17.09 5.85 21.37
C PHE A 670 -18.24 4.85 21.38
N SER A 671 -19.38 5.25 21.94
CA SER A 671 -20.66 4.55 21.81
C SER A 671 -21.74 5.54 21.44
N TRP A 672 -22.72 5.10 20.66
CA TRP A 672 -23.97 5.86 20.54
C TRP A 672 -24.88 5.55 21.72
N LEU A 673 -25.54 6.59 22.25
CA LEU A 673 -26.65 6.39 23.17
C LEU A 673 -27.71 5.53 22.49
N SER A 674 -28.06 4.40 23.11
CA SER A 674 -29.21 3.61 22.71
C SER A 674 -30.45 4.51 22.77
N SER A 675 -31.06 4.79 21.63
CA SER A 675 -32.37 5.42 21.56
C SER A 675 -33.34 4.54 22.33
N HIS A 676 -33.92 5.07 23.41
CA HIS A 676 -35.07 4.47 24.07
C HIS A 676 -36.28 4.43 23.15
#